data_AF-A0A950DEQ9-F1
#
_entry.id   AF-A0A950DEQ9-F1
#
_cell.length_a   1.000
_cell.length_b   1.000
_cell.length_c   1.000
_cell.angle_alpha   90.00
_cell.angle_beta   90.00
_cell.angle_gamma   90.00
#
_symmetry.space_group_name_H-M   'P 1'
#
loop_
_entity.id
_entity.type
_entity.pdbx_description
1 polymer ?
#
loop_
_entity_poly.entity_id
_entity_poly.type
_entity_poly.pdbx_seq_one_letter_code
_entity_poly.pdbx_strand_id
1 'polypeptide(L)'
;MKRIDPPAIGGMPMVSVLWIVAVLLYALWIEFALWRAIRRLGGRLDLIVLGALHVALALGMAIGIWMQVQGYLATMLTFGTIMPADYELTWREGLAVGARMGLTYMGYVVFLRVAGQFLVEVYHGRPRRLYAIARLSVYEATRRMWAPWVVLTVFLLVLAFTHWFLQPPRAAEMGRLYVATLTLLCSLLLTAMVTILVPLSLPNDIQQQTIHTVVSKPVRRLELIWGRMIGFMALVTVLIVVFGGISLGYLWRTVYTTIKSTEAAAVKAKKENRTRDAAQFEEQADQLRSRMAARVPVKGSLSFLDSRGTPHAMGIDVGMEQSMKEPRSHIEGSTPAAAIWSFGIVPDPFAPANHPVLINRKVPVQDFLPADTVEGLLNRSIELQFQLAADERAKSQSNLSAGDIAKLEASIARNRALAERVGTEYVTLRKRADDLEAQAATAAAGGNADQAKALRDQSRALHADPIIVEMTFNVYRTTKGKIGEPVLAEMQVTNPHTGADYVNIFPIKEYYYNRQLLKPEILAGSMGDLKIEVRCISATQYLGMAESDLYLLSSSGNFGVNYMKGLLGIWLQALVLTAIGVFAGTFLSWPVALLTTIAFFFAGQLAYGFLVDFTRQAVLGGGPFESLIRLLTHDNQMSDLAPTAGAVIAKTLDSLVMPVMSMLVYIVPNFQALDVSNTVADGFAIGWSKILSNTLLALAYALPFSIVGYFILKNREVAA
;
A
#
# COMPACT_ATOMS: atom_id res chain seq x y z
N MET A 1 24.09 42.69 42.83
CA MET A 1 23.63 41.58 43.69
C MET A 1 24.67 40.46 43.64
N LYS A 2 25.29 40.10 44.77
CA LYS A 2 26.18 38.92 44.88
C LYS A 2 25.33 37.67 44.60
N ARG A 3 25.65 36.91 43.54
CA ARG A 3 25.11 35.55 43.36
C ARG A 3 25.62 34.72 44.53
N ILE A 4 24.70 34.24 45.35
CA ILE A 4 24.98 33.25 46.39
C ILE A 4 25.06 31.93 45.63
N ASP A 5 26.24 31.30 45.60
CA ASP A 5 26.37 29.98 45.02
C ASP A 5 25.49 29.01 45.81
N PRO A 6 24.60 28.26 45.13
CA PRO A 6 23.67 27.37 45.82
C PRO A 6 24.47 26.33 46.63
N PRO A 7 24.02 25.99 47.84
CA PRO A 7 24.70 24.99 48.66
C PRO A 7 24.81 23.68 47.87
N ALA A 8 26.01 23.08 47.87
CA ALA A 8 26.29 21.82 47.23
C ALA A 8 26.71 20.80 48.29
N ILE A 9 26.14 19.60 48.23
CA ILE A 9 26.49 18.48 49.12
C ILE A 9 27.23 17.46 48.25
N GLY A 10 28.51 17.21 48.55
CA GLY A 10 29.34 16.25 47.80
C GLY A 10 29.53 16.60 46.31
N GLY A 11 29.53 17.90 45.96
CA GLY A 11 29.69 18.36 44.57
C GLY A 11 28.41 18.37 43.72
N MET A 12 27.26 17.95 44.27
CA MET A 12 25.97 18.09 43.60
C MET A 12 25.17 19.28 44.15
N PRO A 13 24.49 20.06 43.29
CA PRO A 13 23.59 21.12 43.74
C PRO A 13 22.54 20.56 44.72
N MET A 14 22.25 21.26 45.81
CA MET A 14 21.28 20.81 46.82
C MET A 14 19.89 20.51 46.21
N VAL A 15 19.52 21.21 45.14
CA VAL A 15 18.30 20.95 44.37
C VAL A 15 18.29 19.54 43.77
N SER A 16 19.42 19.08 43.23
CA SER A 16 19.55 17.73 42.66
C SER A 16 19.49 16.65 43.75
N VAL A 17 20.09 16.90 44.91
CA VAL A 17 20.05 15.98 46.06
C VAL A 17 18.62 15.85 46.58
N LEU A 18 17.92 16.97 46.77
CA LEU A 18 16.51 16.97 47.19
C LEU A 18 15.61 16.26 46.16
N TRP A 19 15.87 16.46 44.86
CA TRP A 19 15.13 15.79 43.80
C TRP A 19 15.33 14.26 43.84
N ILE A 20 16.57 13.78 44.00
CA ILE A 20 16.87 12.35 44.11
C ILE A 20 16.19 11.74 45.33
N VAL A 21 16.25 12.40 46.49
CA VAL A 21 15.58 11.93 47.71
C VAL A 21 14.06 11.87 47.51
N ALA A 22 13.46 12.90 46.91
CA ALA A 22 12.04 12.92 46.63
C ALA A 22 11.61 11.78 45.69
N VAL A 23 12.37 11.53 44.62
CA VAL A 23 12.11 10.43 43.67
C VAL A 23 12.23 9.07 44.35
N LEU A 24 13.24 8.86 45.20
CA LEU A 24 13.42 7.60 45.94
C LEU A 24 12.29 7.35 46.94
N LEU A 25 11.89 8.38 47.69
CA LEU A 25 10.76 8.30 48.62
C LEU A 25 9.46 7.98 47.87
N TYR A 26 9.25 8.61 46.72
CA TYR A 26 8.08 8.35 45.87
C TYR A 26 8.07 6.94 45.30
N ALA A 27 9.23 6.44 44.83
CA ALA A 27 9.37 5.07 44.34
C ALA A 27 9.10 4.03 45.43
N LEU A 28 9.66 4.23 46.64
CA LEU A 28 9.41 3.34 47.79
C LEU A 28 7.93 3.36 48.20
N TRP A 29 7.30 4.54 48.17
CA TRP A 29 5.88 4.66 48.45
C TRP A 29 5.01 3.91 47.43
N ILE A 30 5.32 4.05 46.13
CA ILE A 30 4.65 3.30 45.05
C ILE A 30 4.81 1.79 45.27
N GLU A 31 6.02 1.32 45.53
CA GLU A 31 6.29 -0.11 45.71
C GLU A 31 5.53 -0.69 46.90
N PHE A 32 5.58 0.00 48.05
CA PHE A 32 4.85 -0.43 49.23
C PHE A 32 3.33 -0.43 48.98
N ALA A 33 2.81 0.60 48.29
CA ALA A 33 1.40 0.70 47.96
C ALA A 33 0.95 -0.42 47.01
N LEU A 34 1.72 -0.70 45.94
CA LEU A 34 1.42 -1.76 44.96
C LEU A 34 1.39 -3.14 45.61
N TRP A 35 2.44 -3.50 46.36
CA TRP A 35 2.51 -4.79 47.06
C TRP A 35 1.40 -4.95 48.09
N ARG A 36 1.10 -3.89 48.86
CA ARG A 36 0.02 -3.93 49.86
C ARG A 36 -1.36 -4.04 49.21
N ALA A 37 -1.61 -3.33 48.11
CA ALA A 37 -2.88 -3.37 47.40
C ALA A 37 -3.11 -4.74 46.74
N ILE A 38 -2.13 -5.25 45.98
CA ILE A 38 -2.25 -6.52 45.25
C ILE A 38 -2.32 -7.72 46.21
N ARG A 39 -1.63 -7.69 47.36
CA ARG A 39 -1.80 -8.74 48.39
C ARG A 39 -3.19 -8.75 49.03
N ARG A 40 -3.87 -7.60 49.09
CA ARG A 40 -5.21 -7.48 49.69
C ARG A 40 -6.32 -7.81 48.69
N LEU A 41 -6.20 -7.35 47.45
CA LEU A 41 -7.27 -7.39 46.45
C LEU A 41 -7.03 -8.38 45.31
N GLY A 42 -5.77 -8.76 45.05
CA GLY A 42 -5.36 -9.57 43.90
C GLY A 42 -5.29 -11.07 44.18
N GLY A 43 -5.26 -11.86 43.11
CA GLY A 43 -5.07 -13.31 43.17
C GLY A 43 -3.61 -13.73 43.17
N ARG A 44 -3.36 -15.05 43.31
CA ARG A 44 -1.99 -15.62 43.23
C ARG A 44 -1.27 -15.25 41.94
N LEU A 45 -1.99 -15.21 40.82
CA LEU A 45 -1.41 -14.84 39.53
C LEU A 45 -1.00 -13.37 39.45
N ASP A 46 -1.70 -12.47 40.14
CA ASP A 46 -1.37 -11.03 40.10
C ASP A 46 -0.11 -10.73 40.93
N LEU A 47 0.13 -11.50 42.00
CA LEU A 47 1.39 -11.47 42.75
C LEU A 47 2.58 -11.98 41.92
N ILE A 48 2.38 -13.03 41.13
CA ILE A 48 3.41 -13.54 40.21
C ILE A 48 3.74 -12.48 39.15
N VAL A 49 2.72 -11.82 38.58
CA VAL A 49 2.91 -10.73 37.62
C VAL A 49 3.69 -9.58 38.25
N LEU A 50 3.33 -9.16 39.47
CA LEU A 50 4.06 -8.10 40.18
C LEU A 50 5.54 -8.47 40.38
N GLY A 51 5.83 -9.70 40.81
CA GLY A 51 7.21 -10.19 40.91
C GLY A 51 7.93 -10.22 39.55
N ALA A 52 7.25 -10.67 38.50
CA ALA A 52 7.80 -10.70 37.15
C ALA A 52 8.10 -9.29 36.59
N LEU A 53 7.31 -8.28 36.94
CA LEU A 53 7.59 -6.88 36.59
C LEU A 53 8.92 -6.39 37.18
N HIS A 54 9.19 -6.74 38.44
CA HIS A 54 10.45 -6.38 39.09
C HIS A 54 11.64 -7.10 38.45
N VAL A 55 11.47 -8.40 38.14
CA VAL A 55 12.48 -9.17 37.42
C VAL A 55 12.75 -8.58 36.04
N ALA A 56 11.71 -8.16 35.32
CA ALA A 56 11.83 -7.52 34.01
C ALA A 56 12.57 -6.18 34.08
N LEU A 57 12.28 -5.35 35.10
CA LEU A 57 12.99 -4.09 35.34
C LEU A 57 14.47 -4.34 35.65
N ALA A 58 14.76 -5.29 36.54
CA ALA A 58 16.13 -5.66 36.91
C ALA A 58 16.91 -6.22 35.71
N LEU A 59 16.26 -7.05 34.89
CA LEU A 59 16.85 -7.61 33.67
C LEU A 59 17.19 -6.51 32.66
N GLY A 60 16.30 -5.56 32.43
CA GLY A 60 16.55 -4.42 31.55
C GLY A 60 17.73 -3.57 32.03
N MET A 61 17.77 -3.25 33.32
CA MET A 61 18.91 -2.53 33.92
C MET A 61 20.22 -3.30 33.77
N ALA A 62 20.21 -4.61 34.04
CA ALA A 62 21.40 -5.47 33.90
C ALA A 62 21.91 -5.51 32.45
N ILE A 63 21.01 -5.63 31.47
CA ILE A 63 21.36 -5.62 30.04
C ILE A 63 21.93 -4.26 29.62
N GLY A 64 21.35 -3.14 30.05
CA GLY A 64 21.87 -1.81 29.75
C GLY A 64 23.28 -1.57 30.30
N ILE A 65 23.54 -2.01 31.54
CA ILE A 65 24.88 -1.96 32.14
C ILE A 65 25.84 -2.88 31.38
N TRP A 66 25.41 -4.10 31.04
CA TRP A 66 26.23 -5.05 30.28
C TRP A 66 26.59 -4.50 28.90
N MET A 67 25.65 -3.89 28.18
CA MET A 67 25.88 -3.24 26.89
C MET A 67 26.88 -2.08 26.98
N GLN A 68 26.84 -1.31 28.07
CA GLN A 68 27.81 -0.25 28.31
C GLN A 68 29.21 -0.84 28.59
N VAL A 69 29.31 -1.85 29.44
CA VAL A 69 30.59 -2.50 29.81
C VAL A 69 31.25 -3.15 28.59
N GLN A 70 30.46 -3.75 27.70
CA GLN A 70 30.98 -4.42 26.50
C GLN A 70 31.15 -3.47 25.30
N GLY A 71 30.89 -2.17 25.45
CA GLY A 71 31.03 -1.17 24.38
C GLY A 71 29.95 -1.23 23.28
N TYR A 72 28.99 -2.16 23.35
CA TYR A 72 27.90 -2.27 22.36
C TYR A 72 27.01 -1.02 22.29
N LEU A 73 26.85 -0.30 23.41
CA LEU A 73 26.04 0.92 23.46
C LEU A 73 26.62 2.03 22.56
N ALA A 74 27.96 2.13 22.52
CA ALA A 74 28.67 3.07 21.66
C ALA A 74 28.45 2.72 20.18
N THR A 75 28.53 1.43 19.82
CA THR A 75 28.29 0.95 18.44
C THR A 75 26.83 1.17 18.00
N MET A 76 25.86 0.95 18.89
CA MET A 76 24.44 1.13 18.60
C MET A 76 24.07 2.60 18.36
N LEU A 77 24.61 3.52 19.17
CA LEU A 77 24.31 4.95 19.07
C LEU A 77 25.05 5.65 17.92
N THR A 78 26.22 5.14 17.52
CA THR A 78 26.98 5.64 16.36
C THR A 78 26.38 5.20 15.01
N PHE A 79 25.80 4.00 14.91
CA PHE A 79 25.09 3.55 13.70
C PHE A 79 23.83 4.39 13.37
N GLY A 80 23.27 5.11 14.35
CA GLY A 80 22.07 5.92 14.19
C GLY A 80 22.29 7.41 13.90
N THR A 81 23.54 7.87 13.70
CA THR A 81 23.92 9.30 13.52
C THR A 81 23.50 10.24 14.67
N ILE A 82 23.34 9.74 15.90
CA ILE A 82 22.84 10.56 17.01
C ILE A 82 23.99 11.25 17.78
N MET A 83 25.21 10.71 17.76
CA MET A 83 26.34 11.23 18.56
C MET A 83 27.68 11.25 17.81
N PRO A 84 28.56 12.23 18.06
CA PRO A 84 29.94 12.27 17.57
C PRO A 84 30.78 11.06 18.00
N ALA A 85 31.79 10.67 17.20
CA ALA A 85 32.63 9.51 17.44
C ALA A 85 33.54 9.62 18.70
N ASP A 86 33.69 10.83 19.24
CA ASP A 86 34.49 11.20 20.41
C ASP A 86 33.66 11.34 21.71
N TYR A 87 32.36 11.02 21.68
CA TYR A 87 31.51 11.09 22.86
C TYR A 87 31.79 9.92 23.83
N GLU A 88 32.34 10.21 25.02
CA GLU A 88 32.53 9.20 26.06
C GLU A 88 31.20 8.82 26.72
N LEU A 89 30.67 7.65 26.34
CA LEU A 89 29.45 7.15 26.98
C LEU A 89 29.70 6.90 28.46
N THR A 90 28.86 7.48 29.31
CA THR A 90 28.97 7.35 30.76
C THR A 90 28.08 6.23 31.29
N TRP A 91 28.39 5.70 32.48
CA TRP A 91 27.55 4.70 33.17
C TRP A 91 26.07 5.12 33.34
N ARG A 92 25.81 6.44 33.36
CA ARG A 92 24.47 7.03 33.45
C ARG A 92 23.62 6.72 32.21
N GLU A 93 24.24 6.66 31.04
CA GLU A 93 23.56 6.38 29.78
C GLU A 93 23.21 4.90 29.66
N GLY A 94 24.12 4.01 30.07
CA GLY A 94 23.84 2.58 30.21
C GLY A 94 22.67 2.30 31.15
N LEU A 95 22.58 3.02 32.29
CA LEU A 95 21.43 2.94 33.19
C LEU A 95 20.15 3.49 32.56
N ALA A 96 20.22 4.61 31.84
CA ALA A 96 19.05 5.21 31.20
C ALA A 96 18.47 4.29 30.10
N VAL A 97 19.33 3.68 29.28
CA VAL A 97 18.92 2.70 28.26
C VAL A 97 18.41 1.43 28.92
N GLY A 98 19.09 0.93 29.96
CA GLY A 98 18.64 -0.23 30.72
C GLY A 98 17.28 -0.02 31.38
N ALA A 99 17.01 1.17 31.92
CA ALA A 99 15.71 1.52 32.48
C ALA A 99 14.62 1.54 31.39
N ARG A 100 14.90 2.09 30.20
CA ARG A 100 13.97 2.07 29.05
C ARG A 100 13.66 0.63 28.62
N MET A 101 14.67 -0.22 28.49
CA MET A 101 14.50 -1.65 28.18
C MET A 101 13.69 -2.37 29.26
N GLY A 102 13.98 -2.07 30.53
CA GLY A 102 13.23 -2.61 31.68
C GLY A 102 11.75 -2.25 31.62
N LEU A 103 11.41 -1.00 31.28
CA LEU A 103 10.03 -0.57 31.05
C LEU A 103 9.38 -1.34 29.88
N THR A 104 10.10 -1.58 28.78
CA THR A 104 9.60 -2.40 27.66
C THR A 104 9.32 -3.83 28.09
N TYR A 105 10.23 -4.45 28.85
CA TYR A 105 10.04 -5.82 29.35
C TYR A 105 8.90 -5.92 30.38
N MET A 106 8.76 -4.94 31.26
CA MET A 106 7.60 -4.81 32.13
C MET A 106 6.31 -4.76 31.30
N GLY A 107 6.31 -3.98 30.22
CA GLY A 107 5.22 -3.93 29.25
C GLY A 107 4.87 -5.32 28.67
N TYR A 108 5.86 -6.13 28.31
CA TYR A 108 5.62 -7.50 27.83
C TYR A 108 5.02 -8.42 28.89
N VAL A 109 5.44 -8.31 30.16
CA VAL A 109 4.86 -9.08 31.27
C VAL A 109 3.38 -8.74 31.45
N VAL A 110 3.03 -7.45 31.46
CA VAL A 110 1.62 -7.01 31.52
C VAL A 110 0.85 -7.50 30.30
N PHE A 111 1.43 -7.35 29.11
CA PHE A 111 0.82 -7.79 27.86
C PHE A 111 0.51 -9.30 27.87
N LEU A 112 1.44 -10.14 28.31
CA LEU A 112 1.24 -11.59 28.43
C LEU A 112 0.10 -11.93 29.41
N ARG A 113 0.00 -11.20 30.52
CA ARG A 113 -1.11 -11.38 31.49
C ARG A 113 -2.45 -11.03 30.85
N VAL A 114 -2.56 -9.88 30.20
CA VAL A 114 -3.77 -9.41 29.53
C VAL A 114 -4.15 -10.33 28.37
N ALA A 115 -3.18 -10.72 27.55
CA ALA A 115 -3.37 -11.66 26.44
C ALA A 115 -3.83 -13.03 26.95
N GLY A 116 -3.23 -13.55 28.03
CA GLY A 116 -3.64 -14.82 28.64
C GLY A 116 -5.09 -14.79 29.13
N GLN A 117 -5.53 -13.69 29.77
CA GLN A 117 -6.93 -13.53 30.18
C GLN A 117 -7.89 -13.54 28.99
N PHE A 118 -7.52 -12.86 27.91
CA PHE A 118 -8.31 -12.84 26.69
C PHE A 118 -8.35 -14.21 25.98
N LEU A 119 -7.22 -14.91 25.88
CA LEU A 119 -7.14 -16.24 25.24
C LEU A 119 -7.99 -17.29 25.96
N VAL A 120 -8.05 -17.24 27.29
CA VAL A 120 -8.93 -18.12 28.08
C VAL A 120 -10.40 -17.89 27.72
N GLU A 121 -10.80 -16.65 27.46
CA GLU A 121 -12.17 -16.32 27.05
C GLU A 121 -12.49 -16.78 25.63
N VAL A 122 -11.53 -16.62 24.71
CA VAL A 122 -11.64 -17.12 23.34
C VAL A 122 -11.80 -18.64 23.34
N TYR A 123 -10.96 -19.36 24.10
CA TYR A 123 -10.98 -20.83 24.17
C TYR A 123 -12.31 -21.39 24.68
N HIS A 124 -12.93 -20.72 25.66
CA HIS A 124 -14.21 -21.15 26.21
C HIS A 124 -15.44 -20.58 25.48
N GLY A 125 -15.24 -19.76 24.44
CA GLY A 125 -16.31 -19.22 23.63
C GLY A 125 -17.03 -20.33 22.85
N ARG A 126 -18.37 -20.31 22.82
CA ARG A 126 -19.16 -21.30 22.09
C ARG A 126 -19.66 -20.74 20.75
N PRO A 127 -19.33 -21.35 19.60
CA PRO A 127 -19.73 -20.84 18.28
C PRO A 127 -21.25 -20.80 18.10
N ARG A 128 -21.99 -21.72 18.71
CA ARG A 128 -23.47 -21.73 18.69
C ARG A 128 -24.08 -20.47 19.33
N ARG A 129 -23.47 -19.94 20.40
CA ARG A 129 -23.93 -18.72 21.07
C ARG A 129 -23.59 -17.48 20.28
N LEU A 130 -22.36 -17.42 19.73
CA LEU A 130 -21.94 -16.38 18.80
C LEU A 130 -22.92 -16.26 17.62
N TYR A 131 -23.27 -17.38 16.99
CA TYR A 131 -24.23 -17.41 15.89
C TYR A 131 -25.63 -16.95 16.30
N ALA A 132 -26.12 -17.36 17.48
CA ALA A 132 -27.43 -16.93 17.98
C ALA A 132 -27.51 -15.41 18.19
N ILE A 133 -26.46 -14.81 18.76
CA ILE A 133 -26.36 -13.35 18.96
C ILE A 133 -26.23 -12.64 17.61
N ALA A 134 -25.38 -13.15 16.71
CA ALA A 134 -25.22 -12.59 15.37
C ALA A 134 -26.55 -12.59 14.59
N ARG A 135 -27.30 -13.70 14.62
CA ARG A 135 -28.61 -13.81 13.98
C ARG A 135 -29.63 -12.84 14.57
N LEU A 136 -29.59 -12.61 15.88
CA LEU A 136 -30.44 -11.61 16.54
C LEU A 136 -30.11 -10.19 16.03
N SER A 137 -28.81 -9.83 15.96
CA SER A 137 -28.38 -8.53 15.45
C SER A 137 -28.79 -8.32 13.99
N VAL A 138 -28.71 -9.35 13.14
CA VAL A 138 -29.21 -9.29 11.76
C VAL A 138 -30.73 -9.06 11.75
N TYR A 139 -31.48 -9.83 12.54
CA TYR A 139 -32.93 -9.68 12.61
C TYR A 139 -33.35 -8.28 13.04
N GLU A 140 -32.71 -7.73 14.08
CA GLU A 140 -32.98 -6.39 14.58
C GLU A 140 -32.67 -5.33 13.51
N ALA A 141 -31.49 -5.39 12.90
CA ALA A 141 -31.09 -4.46 11.85
C ALA A 141 -32.05 -4.48 10.64
N THR A 142 -32.52 -5.66 10.24
CA THR A 142 -33.39 -5.83 9.07
C THR A 142 -34.86 -5.49 9.37
N ARG A 143 -35.42 -5.98 10.48
CA ARG A 143 -36.87 -5.89 10.75
C ARG A 143 -37.25 -4.71 11.63
N ARG A 144 -36.41 -4.32 12.59
CA ARG A 144 -36.72 -3.21 13.52
C ARG A 144 -36.23 -1.88 12.98
N MET A 145 -35.02 -1.85 12.42
CA MET A 145 -34.37 -0.60 11.99
C MET A 145 -34.46 -0.35 10.47
N TRP A 146 -34.84 -1.37 9.69
CA TRP A 146 -35.02 -1.31 8.22
C TRP A 146 -33.77 -0.85 7.45
N ALA A 147 -32.60 -0.84 8.09
CA ALA A 147 -31.39 -0.22 7.56
C ALA A 147 -30.96 -0.81 6.19
N PRO A 148 -30.91 -2.15 5.97
CA PRO A 148 -30.55 -2.70 4.67
C PRO A 148 -31.46 -2.26 3.53
N TRP A 149 -32.76 -2.14 3.80
CA TRP A 149 -33.76 -1.75 2.80
C TRP A 149 -33.61 -0.29 2.43
N VAL A 150 -33.42 0.60 3.42
CA VAL A 150 -33.17 2.02 3.18
C VAL A 150 -31.93 2.19 2.30
N VAL A 151 -30.83 1.53 2.65
CA VAL A 151 -29.56 1.63 1.90
C VAL A 151 -29.72 1.08 0.48
N LEU A 152 -30.42 -0.06 0.31
CA LEU A 152 -30.71 -0.63 -1.00
C LEU A 152 -31.60 0.30 -1.86
N THR A 153 -32.64 0.90 -1.28
CA THR A 153 -33.51 1.84 -1.99
C THR A 153 -32.75 3.08 -2.41
N VAL A 154 -31.92 3.66 -1.54
CA VAL A 154 -31.07 4.82 -1.89
C VAL A 154 -30.08 4.44 -2.98
N PHE A 155 -29.44 3.27 -2.89
CA PHE A 155 -28.53 2.77 -3.93
C PHE A 155 -29.22 2.67 -5.30
N LEU A 156 -30.41 2.04 -5.35
CA LEU A 156 -31.18 1.90 -6.58
C LEU A 156 -31.68 3.23 -7.14
N LEU A 157 -32.09 4.15 -6.26
CA LEU A 157 -32.51 5.49 -6.65
C LEU A 157 -31.36 6.24 -7.29
N VAL A 158 -30.19 6.30 -6.65
CA VAL A 158 -29.02 6.97 -7.23
C VAL A 158 -28.63 6.32 -8.56
N LEU A 159 -28.64 4.98 -8.62
CA LEU A 159 -28.35 4.22 -9.83
C LEU A 159 -29.33 4.52 -10.98
N ALA A 160 -30.60 4.78 -10.70
CA ALA A 160 -31.60 5.15 -11.72
C ALA A 160 -31.31 6.52 -12.37
N PHE A 161 -30.66 7.44 -11.64
CA PHE A 161 -30.35 8.78 -12.14
C PHE A 161 -28.90 8.95 -12.64
N THR A 162 -28.06 7.92 -12.58
CA THR A 162 -26.64 8.00 -12.99
C THR A 162 -26.46 8.50 -14.42
N HIS A 163 -27.35 8.13 -15.36
CA HIS A 163 -27.20 8.57 -16.74
C HIS A 163 -27.41 10.09 -16.94
N TRP A 164 -28.19 10.74 -16.07
CA TRP A 164 -28.34 12.19 -16.11
C TRP A 164 -27.10 12.88 -15.53
N PHE A 165 -26.59 12.40 -14.39
CA PHE A 165 -25.48 13.04 -13.68
C PHE A 165 -24.09 12.69 -14.24
N LEU A 166 -23.90 11.48 -14.75
CA LEU A 166 -22.60 10.98 -15.23
C LEU A 166 -22.50 11.12 -16.74
N GLN A 167 -22.22 12.35 -17.18
CA GLN A 167 -21.82 12.63 -18.55
C GLN A 167 -20.29 12.59 -18.64
N PRO A 168 -19.71 11.58 -19.32
CA PRO A 168 -18.26 11.50 -19.46
C PRO A 168 -17.78 12.67 -20.34
N PRO A 169 -16.69 13.37 -19.98
CA PRO A 169 -16.12 14.39 -20.85
C PRO A 169 -15.63 13.78 -22.17
N ARG A 170 -15.21 12.50 -22.13
CA ARG A 170 -14.81 11.71 -23.29
C ARG A 170 -15.36 10.31 -23.17
N ALA A 171 -15.86 9.76 -24.27
CA ALA A 171 -16.49 8.45 -24.23
C ALA A 171 -15.54 7.29 -23.88
N ALA A 172 -14.21 7.46 -23.87
CA ALA A 172 -13.29 6.44 -23.38
C ALA A 172 -13.08 6.44 -21.85
N GLU A 173 -13.41 7.54 -21.15
CA GLU A 173 -13.30 7.66 -19.70
C GLU A 173 -14.56 7.11 -18.98
N MET A 174 -15.58 6.73 -19.74
CA MET A 174 -16.86 6.17 -19.24
C MET A 174 -16.64 5.04 -18.23
N GLY A 175 -15.81 4.05 -18.56
CA GLY A 175 -15.57 2.90 -17.68
C GLY A 175 -15.04 3.33 -16.32
N ARG A 176 -14.01 4.18 -16.29
CA ARG A 176 -13.40 4.69 -15.06
C ARG A 176 -14.42 5.48 -14.22
N LEU A 177 -15.14 6.42 -14.85
CA LEU A 177 -16.13 7.25 -14.16
C LEU A 177 -17.21 6.40 -13.50
N TYR A 178 -17.82 5.48 -14.26
CA TYR A 178 -18.92 4.65 -13.78
C TYR A 178 -18.46 3.69 -12.68
N VAL A 179 -17.30 3.04 -12.85
CA VAL A 179 -16.74 2.12 -11.85
C VAL A 179 -16.43 2.87 -10.57
N ALA A 180 -15.71 4.00 -10.65
CA ALA A 180 -15.37 4.82 -9.50
C ALA A 180 -16.62 5.32 -8.75
N THR A 181 -17.62 5.84 -9.47
CA THR A 181 -18.86 6.32 -8.84
C THR A 181 -19.63 5.19 -8.16
N LEU A 182 -19.76 4.01 -8.79
CA LEU A 182 -20.46 2.88 -8.19
C LEU A 182 -19.74 2.36 -6.94
N THR A 183 -18.40 2.23 -6.97
CA THR A 183 -17.63 1.81 -5.80
C THR A 183 -17.66 2.86 -4.69
N LEU A 184 -17.61 4.15 -5.04
CA LEU A 184 -17.75 5.25 -4.08
C LEU A 184 -19.13 5.22 -3.43
N LEU A 185 -20.20 5.05 -4.22
CA LEU A 185 -21.56 4.94 -3.72
C LEU A 185 -21.71 3.75 -2.78
N CYS A 186 -21.19 2.57 -3.15
CA CYS A 186 -21.18 1.40 -2.28
C CYS A 186 -20.42 1.67 -0.97
N SER A 187 -19.25 2.31 -1.06
CA SER A 187 -18.42 2.64 0.11
C SER A 187 -19.16 3.58 1.05
N LEU A 188 -19.67 4.70 0.53
CA LEU A 188 -20.38 5.71 1.31
C LEU A 188 -21.63 5.13 1.97
N LEU A 189 -22.44 4.38 1.23
CA LEU A 189 -23.68 3.81 1.74
C LEU A 189 -23.44 2.75 2.82
N LEU A 190 -22.47 1.84 2.61
CA LEU A 190 -22.17 0.78 3.57
C LEU A 190 -21.46 1.32 4.82
N THR A 191 -20.48 2.21 4.65
CA THR A 191 -19.78 2.82 5.79
C THR A 191 -20.71 3.74 6.58
N ALA A 192 -21.59 4.52 5.93
CA ALA A 192 -22.61 5.31 6.63
C ALA A 192 -23.58 4.43 7.42
N MET A 193 -24.09 3.35 6.81
CA MET A 193 -24.95 2.39 7.49
C MET A 193 -24.27 1.81 8.73
N VAL A 194 -23.03 1.33 8.62
CA VAL A 194 -22.27 0.76 9.74
C VAL A 194 -22.00 1.82 10.82
N THR A 195 -21.60 3.02 10.42
CA THR A 195 -21.32 4.14 11.33
C THR A 195 -22.54 4.51 12.17
N ILE A 196 -23.73 4.47 11.57
CA ILE A 196 -24.98 4.80 12.28
C ILE A 196 -25.47 3.61 13.09
N LEU A 197 -25.55 2.42 12.49
CA LEU A 197 -26.22 1.26 13.07
C LEU A 197 -25.46 0.63 14.24
N VAL A 198 -24.14 0.48 14.10
CA VAL A 198 -23.34 -0.30 15.06
C VAL A 198 -23.26 0.37 16.44
N PRO A 199 -22.95 1.68 16.56
CA PRO A 199 -22.83 2.35 17.85
C PRO A 199 -24.17 2.51 18.57
N LEU A 200 -25.30 2.45 17.87
CA LEU A 200 -26.63 2.46 18.48
C LEU A 200 -26.97 1.15 19.19
N SER A 201 -26.40 0.05 18.69
CA SER A 201 -26.88 -1.28 19.04
C SER A 201 -26.67 -1.62 20.52
N LEU A 202 -25.46 -1.42 21.07
CA LEU A 202 -25.15 -1.79 22.45
C LEU A 202 -25.77 -0.83 23.47
N PRO A 203 -25.64 0.51 23.31
CA PRO A 203 -26.20 1.44 24.29
C PRO A 203 -27.73 1.38 24.34
N ASN A 204 -28.42 1.16 23.22
CA ASN A 204 -29.88 1.00 23.24
C ASN A 204 -30.31 -0.24 24.03
N ASP A 205 -29.58 -1.35 23.90
CA ASP A 205 -29.86 -2.56 24.68
C ASP A 205 -29.62 -2.37 26.17
N ILE A 206 -28.66 -1.51 26.53
CA ILE A 206 -28.40 -1.13 27.92
C ILE A 206 -29.52 -0.20 28.43
N GLN A 207 -29.90 0.81 27.65
CA GLN A 207 -30.96 1.77 28.02
C GLN A 207 -32.33 1.11 28.15
N GLN A 208 -32.67 0.16 27.26
CA GLN A 208 -33.95 -0.55 27.27
C GLN A 208 -33.97 -1.74 28.24
N GLN A 209 -32.91 -1.94 29.03
CA GLN A 209 -32.74 -3.07 29.95
C GLN A 209 -32.86 -4.46 29.30
N THR A 210 -32.88 -4.57 27.96
CA THR A 210 -32.94 -5.84 27.24
C THR A 210 -31.68 -6.66 27.45
N ILE A 211 -30.54 -5.99 27.66
CA ILE A 211 -29.26 -6.64 27.94
C ILE A 211 -29.33 -7.53 29.18
N HIS A 212 -30.11 -7.18 30.21
CA HIS A 212 -30.23 -7.97 31.44
C HIS A 212 -30.89 -9.35 31.20
N THR A 213 -31.76 -9.46 30.20
CA THR A 213 -32.38 -10.74 29.81
C THR A 213 -31.40 -11.69 29.08
N VAL A 214 -30.36 -11.13 28.48
CA VAL A 214 -29.30 -11.87 27.77
C VAL A 214 -28.16 -12.22 28.72
N VAL A 215 -27.83 -11.29 29.63
CA VAL A 215 -26.74 -11.43 30.62
C VAL A 215 -27.12 -12.33 31.80
N SER A 216 -28.40 -12.52 32.09
CA SER A 216 -28.88 -13.50 33.07
C SER A 216 -28.66 -14.96 32.62
N LYS A 217 -28.47 -15.18 31.32
CA LYS A 217 -27.99 -16.46 30.77
C LYS A 217 -26.47 -16.49 30.86
N PRO A 218 -25.82 -17.66 30.98
CA PRO A 218 -24.36 -17.76 31.11
C PRO A 218 -23.64 -17.45 29.77
N VAL A 219 -23.77 -16.22 29.27
CA VAL A 219 -23.19 -15.69 28.03
C VAL A 219 -21.98 -14.85 28.39
N ARG A 220 -20.84 -15.11 27.74
CA ARG A 220 -19.60 -14.38 28.01
C ARG A 220 -19.64 -12.99 27.35
N ARG A 221 -18.99 -11.99 27.96
CA ARG A 221 -18.92 -10.61 27.41
C ARG A 221 -18.30 -10.57 26.01
N LEU A 222 -17.29 -11.42 25.78
CA LEU A 222 -16.66 -11.57 24.47
C LEU A 222 -17.63 -12.12 23.41
N GLU A 223 -18.47 -13.09 23.78
CA GLU A 223 -19.49 -13.65 22.88
C GLU A 223 -20.50 -12.59 22.44
N LEU A 224 -20.80 -11.62 23.30
CA LEU A 224 -21.72 -10.52 23.01
C LEU A 224 -21.11 -9.54 21.99
N ILE A 225 -19.85 -9.12 22.21
CA ILE A 225 -19.13 -8.20 21.31
C ILE A 225 -18.93 -8.84 19.94
N TRP A 226 -18.32 -10.02 19.88
CA TRP A 226 -18.05 -10.70 18.62
C TRP A 226 -19.34 -11.17 17.92
N GLY A 227 -20.36 -11.58 18.68
CA GLY A 227 -21.67 -11.92 18.12
C GLY A 227 -22.27 -10.75 17.36
N ARG A 228 -22.25 -9.53 17.93
CA ARG A 228 -22.72 -8.31 17.23
C ARG A 228 -21.87 -7.98 16.01
N MET A 229 -20.55 -8.01 16.16
CA MET A 229 -19.64 -7.73 15.04
C MET A 229 -19.91 -8.69 13.87
N ILE A 230 -19.99 -9.99 14.13
CA ILE A 230 -20.30 -11.00 13.11
C ILE A 230 -21.68 -10.78 12.50
N GLY A 231 -22.69 -10.41 13.29
CA GLY A 231 -24.03 -10.10 12.79
C GLY A 231 -24.04 -8.92 11.81
N PHE A 232 -23.42 -7.80 12.16
CA PHE A 232 -23.31 -6.65 11.26
C PHE A 232 -22.46 -6.97 10.02
N MET A 233 -21.36 -7.71 10.19
CA MET A 233 -20.54 -8.12 9.05
C MET A 233 -21.25 -9.10 8.12
N ALA A 234 -22.10 -9.98 8.62
CA ALA A 234 -22.94 -10.84 7.78
C ALA A 234 -23.90 -10.01 6.93
N LEU A 235 -24.52 -8.99 7.52
CA LEU A 235 -25.40 -8.05 6.81
C LEU A 235 -24.64 -7.25 5.75
N VAL A 236 -23.47 -6.71 6.07
CA VAL A 236 -22.60 -6.01 5.10
C VAL A 236 -22.18 -6.96 3.97
N THR A 237 -21.87 -8.22 4.27
CA THR A 237 -21.51 -9.23 3.25
C THR A 237 -22.65 -9.45 2.26
N VAL A 238 -23.88 -9.63 2.75
CA VAL A 238 -25.06 -9.79 1.89
C VAL A 238 -25.27 -8.55 1.02
N LEU A 239 -25.17 -7.35 1.59
CA LEU A 239 -25.32 -6.11 0.82
C LEU A 239 -24.22 -5.93 -0.22
N ILE A 240 -22.97 -6.31 0.07
CA ILE A 240 -21.88 -6.26 -0.91
C ILE A 240 -22.13 -7.21 -2.08
N VAL A 241 -22.65 -8.41 -1.82
CA VAL A 241 -23.01 -9.34 -2.90
C VAL A 241 -24.13 -8.77 -3.76
N VAL A 242 -25.16 -8.18 -3.13
CA VAL A 242 -26.29 -7.55 -3.84
C VAL A 242 -25.83 -6.33 -4.64
N PHE A 243 -25.12 -5.38 -4.02
CA PHE A 243 -24.61 -4.19 -4.69
C PHE A 243 -23.60 -4.54 -5.77
N GLY A 244 -22.69 -5.49 -5.50
CA GLY A 244 -21.75 -6.00 -6.49
C GLY A 244 -22.45 -6.61 -7.69
N GLY A 245 -23.46 -7.45 -7.47
CA GLY A 245 -24.26 -8.05 -8.55
C GLY A 245 -25.00 -7.01 -9.39
N ILE A 246 -25.68 -6.06 -8.76
CA ILE A 246 -26.40 -4.99 -9.46
C ILE A 246 -25.42 -4.07 -10.21
N SER A 247 -24.33 -3.65 -9.58
CA SER A 247 -23.30 -2.82 -10.21
C SER A 247 -22.64 -3.51 -11.40
N LEU A 248 -22.31 -4.80 -11.29
CA LEU A 248 -21.75 -5.56 -12.41
C LEU A 248 -22.75 -5.73 -13.54
N GLY A 249 -24.02 -6.02 -13.23
CA GLY A 249 -25.09 -6.07 -14.22
C GLY A 249 -25.28 -4.73 -14.93
N TYR A 250 -25.21 -3.62 -14.20
CA TYR A 250 -25.30 -2.27 -14.73
C TYR A 250 -24.10 -1.92 -15.63
N LEU A 251 -22.87 -2.16 -15.18
CA LEU A 251 -21.64 -1.92 -15.96
C LEU A 251 -21.58 -2.79 -17.22
N TRP A 252 -22.00 -4.05 -17.12
CA TRP A 252 -22.12 -4.94 -18.27
C TRP A 252 -23.17 -4.39 -19.25
N ARG A 253 -24.34 -3.94 -18.77
CA ARG A 253 -25.35 -3.37 -19.67
C ARG A 253 -24.91 -2.05 -20.30
N THR A 254 -24.25 -1.16 -19.58
CA THR A 254 -23.88 0.18 -20.09
C THR A 254 -22.58 0.14 -20.89
N VAL A 255 -21.46 -0.17 -20.23
CA VAL A 255 -20.11 -0.04 -20.83
C VAL A 255 -19.87 -1.10 -21.90
N TYR A 256 -20.25 -2.36 -21.68
CA TYR A 256 -20.03 -3.42 -22.67
C TYR A 256 -20.89 -3.22 -23.94
N THR A 257 -22.13 -2.74 -23.78
CA THR A 257 -22.96 -2.36 -24.92
C THR A 257 -22.34 -1.21 -25.70
N THR A 258 -21.78 -0.21 -25.03
CA THR A 258 -21.04 0.88 -25.69
C THR A 258 -19.84 0.33 -26.47
N ILE A 259 -19.00 -0.52 -25.86
CA ILE A 259 -17.87 -1.17 -26.54
C ILE A 259 -18.31 -1.84 -27.84
N LYS A 260 -19.35 -2.69 -27.77
CA LYS A 260 -19.87 -3.40 -28.94
C LYS A 260 -20.42 -2.46 -30.01
N SER A 261 -21.09 -1.38 -29.61
CA SER A 261 -21.60 -0.37 -30.54
C SER A 261 -20.48 0.41 -31.24
N THR A 262 -19.42 0.76 -30.51
CA THR A 262 -18.24 1.45 -31.05
C THR A 262 -17.48 0.55 -32.02
N GLU A 263 -17.34 -0.75 -31.73
CA GLU A 263 -16.73 -1.72 -32.65
C GLU A 263 -17.56 -1.90 -33.92
N ALA A 264 -18.88 -1.98 -33.80
CA ALA A 264 -19.76 -2.03 -34.96
C ALA A 264 -19.63 -0.76 -35.81
N ALA A 265 -19.48 0.41 -35.18
CA ALA A 265 -19.24 1.68 -35.86
C ALA A 265 -17.87 1.71 -36.56
N ALA A 266 -16.81 1.16 -35.95
CA ALA A 266 -15.50 1.00 -36.57
C ALA A 266 -15.55 0.15 -37.83
N VAL A 267 -16.18 -1.04 -37.75
CA VAL A 267 -16.35 -1.94 -38.90
C VAL A 267 -17.18 -1.28 -40.01
N LYS A 268 -18.23 -0.55 -39.64
CA LYS A 268 -19.05 0.22 -40.59
C LYS A 268 -18.23 1.32 -41.28
N ALA A 269 -17.49 2.12 -40.52
CA ALA A 269 -16.62 3.16 -41.05
C ALA A 269 -15.56 2.60 -42.02
N LYS A 270 -14.99 1.43 -41.69
CA LYS A 270 -14.04 0.71 -42.54
C LYS A 270 -14.68 0.26 -43.86
N LYS A 271 -15.91 -0.25 -43.83
CA LYS A 271 -16.69 -0.61 -45.04
C LYS A 271 -17.02 0.60 -45.90
N GLU A 272 -17.24 1.76 -45.29
CA GLU A 272 -17.52 3.03 -45.98
C GLU A 272 -16.25 3.78 -46.44
N ASN A 273 -15.06 3.17 -46.34
CA ASN A 273 -13.76 3.79 -46.62
C ASN A 273 -13.45 5.06 -45.79
N ARG A 274 -14.11 5.24 -44.64
CA ARG A 274 -13.83 6.32 -43.68
C ARG A 274 -12.70 5.91 -42.75
N THR A 275 -11.48 5.85 -43.27
CA THR A 275 -10.30 5.27 -42.59
C THR A 275 -9.93 5.97 -41.29
N ARG A 276 -10.01 7.31 -41.23
CA ARG A 276 -9.75 8.09 -40.00
C ARG A 276 -10.75 7.77 -38.89
N ASP A 277 -12.03 7.78 -39.22
CA ASP A 277 -13.10 7.49 -38.27
C ASP A 277 -13.04 6.04 -37.80
N ALA A 278 -12.73 5.11 -38.70
CA ALA A 278 -12.51 3.71 -38.34
C ALA A 278 -11.39 3.57 -37.30
N ALA A 279 -10.23 4.18 -37.54
CA ALA A 279 -9.10 4.15 -36.60
C ALA A 279 -9.46 4.78 -35.25
N GLN A 280 -10.20 5.89 -35.25
CA GLN A 280 -10.66 6.56 -34.04
C GLN A 280 -11.63 5.68 -33.22
N PHE A 281 -12.58 5.02 -33.88
CA PHE A 281 -13.52 4.11 -33.22
C PHE A 281 -12.84 2.84 -32.70
N GLU A 282 -11.92 2.24 -33.47
CA GLU A 282 -11.11 1.09 -33.02
C GLU A 282 -10.34 1.46 -31.75
N GLU A 283 -9.65 2.59 -31.76
CA GLU A 283 -8.94 3.10 -30.60
C GLU A 283 -9.87 3.33 -29.40
N GLN A 284 -11.01 3.99 -29.63
CA GLN A 284 -11.96 4.25 -28.56
C GLN A 284 -12.49 2.97 -27.91
N ALA A 285 -12.76 1.94 -28.72
CA ALA A 285 -13.17 0.63 -28.23
C ALA A 285 -12.07 -0.03 -27.40
N ASP A 286 -10.81 0.03 -27.84
CA ASP A 286 -9.67 -0.52 -27.11
C ASP A 286 -9.43 0.15 -25.76
N GLN A 287 -9.61 1.47 -25.70
CA GLN A 287 -9.49 2.24 -24.47
C GLN A 287 -10.60 1.86 -23.47
N LEU A 288 -11.84 1.75 -23.94
CA LEU A 288 -12.96 1.25 -23.13
C LEU A 288 -12.71 -0.17 -22.61
N ARG A 289 -12.19 -1.06 -23.46
CA ARG A 289 -11.84 -2.45 -23.07
C ARG A 289 -10.76 -2.50 -22.00
N SER A 290 -9.71 -1.68 -22.11
CA SER A 290 -8.62 -1.66 -21.11
C SER A 290 -9.08 -1.26 -19.71
N ARG A 291 -10.03 -0.34 -19.63
CA ARG A 291 -10.64 0.09 -18.36
C ARG A 291 -11.59 -0.97 -17.78
N MET A 292 -12.12 -1.85 -18.63
CA MET A 292 -12.95 -3.00 -18.26
C MET A 292 -12.14 -4.31 -18.19
N ALA A 293 -10.86 -4.22 -17.83
CA ALA A 293 -9.97 -5.36 -17.62
C ALA A 293 -9.36 -5.31 -16.21
N ALA A 294 -8.71 -6.40 -15.79
CA ALA A 294 -7.89 -6.43 -14.58
C ALA A 294 -6.42 -6.55 -14.97
N ARG A 295 -5.81 -5.44 -15.37
CA ARG A 295 -4.43 -5.38 -15.86
C ARG A 295 -3.42 -5.51 -14.72
N VAL A 296 -2.39 -6.33 -14.89
CA VAL A 296 -1.31 -6.50 -13.90
C VAL A 296 -0.08 -5.69 -14.36
N PRO A 297 0.18 -4.51 -13.75
CA PRO A 297 1.31 -3.68 -14.12
C PRO A 297 2.59 -4.14 -13.41
N VAL A 298 3.66 -4.32 -14.18
CA VAL A 298 5.03 -4.46 -13.68
C VAL A 298 5.69 -3.09 -13.76
N LYS A 299 5.95 -2.48 -12.59
CA LYS A 299 6.45 -1.11 -12.46
C LYS A 299 7.97 -1.08 -12.29
N GLY A 300 8.63 -0.23 -13.06
CA GLY A 300 10.04 0.11 -12.86
C GLY A 300 10.23 1.19 -11.80
N SER A 301 11.48 1.54 -11.49
CA SER A 301 11.84 2.74 -10.71
C SER A 301 12.16 3.88 -11.69
N LEU A 302 11.61 5.07 -11.43
CA LEU A 302 11.77 6.24 -12.30
C LEU A 302 12.88 7.16 -11.79
N SER A 303 13.73 7.60 -12.72
CA SER A 303 14.73 8.65 -12.53
C SER A 303 14.75 9.57 -13.75
N PHE A 304 15.38 10.74 -13.63
CA PHE A 304 15.39 11.76 -14.68
C PHE A 304 16.81 12.15 -15.06
N LEU A 305 16.98 12.59 -16.31
CA LEU A 305 18.10 13.40 -16.77
C LEU A 305 17.59 14.83 -17.00
N ASP A 306 18.36 15.83 -16.59
CA ASP A 306 18.07 17.23 -16.90
C ASP A 306 18.38 17.58 -18.37
N SER A 307 18.13 18.82 -18.76
CA SER A 307 18.43 19.32 -20.12
C SER A 307 19.92 19.37 -20.46
N ARG A 308 20.82 19.08 -19.51
CA ARG A 308 22.26 18.93 -19.71
C ARG A 308 22.71 17.45 -19.67
N GLY A 309 21.79 16.51 -19.45
CA GLY A 309 22.07 15.08 -19.31
C GLY A 309 22.56 14.66 -17.92
N THR A 310 22.43 15.51 -16.90
CA THR A 310 22.82 15.18 -15.52
C THR A 310 21.70 14.42 -14.79
N PRO A 311 22.00 13.36 -14.02
CA PRO A 311 20.98 12.57 -13.32
C PRO A 311 20.34 13.31 -12.14
N HIS A 312 19.02 13.22 -12.04
CA HIS A 312 18.20 13.74 -10.96
C HIS A 312 17.10 12.76 -10.55
N ALA A 313 16.71 12.77 -9.28
CA ALA A 313 15.60 11.97 -8.76
C ALA A 313 14.23 12.46 -9.27
N MET A 314 14.13 13.78 -9.51
CA MET A 314 12.91 14.43 -10.00
C MET A 314 13.24 15.25 -11.24
N GLY A 315 12.30 15.28 -12.18
CA GLY A 315 12.37 16.15 -13.34
C GLY A 315 11.97 17.59 -13.00
N ILE A 316 11.64 18.35 -14.03
CA ILE A 316 11.26 19.77 -13.90
C ILE A 316 9.88 19.88 -13.26
N ASP A 317 9.76 20.75 -12.26
CA ASP A 317 8.48 21.20 -11.72
C ASP A 317 7.95 22.38 -12.53
N VAL A 318 6.70 22.28 -12.99
CA VAL A 318 6.02 23.31 -13.80
C VAL A 318 4.91 24.02 -13.02
N GLY A 319 4.89 23.89 -11.69
CA GLY A 319 3.94 24.61 -10.83
C GLY A 319 2.53 24.04 -10.80
N MET A 320 2.37 22.75 -11.13
CA MET A 320 1.13 22.01 -10.96
C MET A 320 1.14 21.31 -9.60
N GLU A 321 -0.02 21.24 -8.93
CA GLU A 321 -0.15 20.57 -7.63
C GLU A 321 0.37 19.13 -7.72
N GLN A 322 1.48 18.86 -7.02
CA GLN A 322 2.11 17.55 -7.02
C GLN A 322 1.52 16.70 -5.91
N SER A 323 1.15 15.47 -6.23
CA SER A 323 0.95 14.44 -5.20
C SER A 323 2.26 14.25 -4.45
N MET A 324 2.24 14.46 -3.13
CA MET A 324 3.41 14.26 -2.25
C MET A 324 3.98 12.82 -2.35
N LYS A 325 3.17 11.85 -2.79
CA LYS A 325 3.52 10.41 -2.81
C LYS A 325 4.15 9.94 -4.12
N GLU A 326 3.72 10.49 -5.24
CA GLU A 326 4.26 10.20 -6.58
C GLU A 326 4.26 11.54 -7.33
N PRO A 327 5.26 12.40 -7.08
CA PRO A 327 5.29 13.72 -7.70
C PRO A 327 5.44 13.56 -9.21
N ARG A 328 4.55 14.24 -9.93
CA ARG A 328 4.60 14.26 -11.39
C ARG A 328 5.63 15.30 -11.81
N SER A 329 6.66 14.85 -12.50
CA SER A 329 7.73 15.72 -13.00
C SER A 329 7.76 15.74 -14.53
N HIS A 330 8.41 16.75 -15.09
CA HIS A 330 8.40 17.00 -16.52
C HIS A 330 9.80 16.89 -17.13
N ILE A 331 9.86 16.44 -18.39
CA ILE A 331 11.07 16.49 -19.22
C ILE A 331 10.89 17.52 -20.33
N GLU A 332 11.95 18.28 -20.61
CA GLU A 332 11.96 19.34 -21.62
C GLU A 332 12.18 18.75 -23.02
N GLY A 333 11.34 19.16 -23.98
CA GLY A 333 11.40 18.69 -25.35
C GLY A 333 12.55 19.26 -26.17
N SER A 334 13.08 18.45 -27.08
CA SER A 334 14.24 18.76 -27.93
C SER A 334 15.53 19.06 -27.13
N THR A 335 15.68 18.44 -25.96
CA THR A 335 16.89 18.49 -25.13
C THR A 335 17.36 17.07 -24.77
N PRO A 336 18.57 16.90 -24.21
CA PRO A 336 19.01 15.64 -23.59
C PRO A 336 18.18 15.15 -22.40
N ALA A 337 17.18 15.92 -21.93
CA ALA A 337 16.34 15.51 -20.81
C ALA A 337 15.58 14.22 -21.13
N ALA A 338 15.62 13.27 -20.21
CA ALA A 338 15.04 11.95 -20.39
C ALA A 338 14.46 11.44 -19.07
N ALA A 339 13.42 10.62 -19.17
CA ALA A 339 12.89 9.85 -18.05
C ALA A 339 13.30 8.40 -18.22
N ILE A 340 13.90 7.82 -17.20
CA ILE A 340 14.49 6.49 -17.23
C ILE A 340 13.77 5.62 -16.22
N TRP A 341 13.02 4.64 -16.73
CA TRP A 341 12.50 3.53 -15.95
C TRP A 341 13.49 2.39 -15.94
N SER A 342 14.03 2.12 -14.76
CA SER A 342 14.95 1.00 -14.52
C SER A 342 14.21 -0.14 -13.85
N PHE A 343 14.31 -1.32 -14.45
CA PHE A 343 13.85 -2.59 -13.90
C PHE A 343 15.07 -3.41 -13.48
N GLY A 344 14.95 -4.15 -12.38
CA GLY A 344 16.06 -4.88 -11.77
C GLY A 344 16.19 -4.63 -10.28
N ILE A 345 17.37 -4.90 -9.71
CA ILE A 345 17.71 -4.43 -8.36
C ILE A 345 18.31 -3.04 -8.52
N VAL A 346 17.52 -2.02 -8.21
CA VAL A 346 17.83 -0.60 -8.52
C VAL A 346 17.90 0.22 -7.23
N PRO A 347 18.81 1.21 -7.13
CA PRO A 347 18.82 2.11 -6.00
C PRO A 347 17.54 2.95 -5.97
N ASP A 348 16.98 3.15 -4.77
CA ASP A 348 15.88 4.08 -4.55
C ASP A 348 16.35 5.50 -4.91
N PRO A 349 15.72 6.17 -5.90
CA PRO A 349 16.11 7.52 -6.31
C PRO A 349 15.96 8.56 -5.20
N PHE A 350 15.15 8.28 -4.17
CA PHE A 350 14.92 9.16 -3.03
C PHE A 350 15.76 8.79 -1.80
N ALA A 351 16.55 7.71 -1.86
CA ALA A 351 17.46 7.38 -0.76
C ALA A 351 18.64 8.36 -0.69
N PRO A 352 19.18 8.65 0.51
CA PRO A 352 20.38 9.46 0.65
C PRO A 352 21.54 8.85 -0.13
N ALA A 353 22.30 9.66 -0.87
CA ALA A 353 23.41 9.18 -1.70
C ALA A 353 24.46 8.36 -0.92
N ASN A 354 24.64 8.63 0.38
CA ASN A 354 25.59 7.93 1.24
C ASN A 354 25.08 6.54 1.69
N HIS A 355 23.77 6.29 1.61
CA HIS A 355 23.13 5.04 2.04
C HIS A 355 22.05 4.63 1.03
N PRO A 356 22.45 4.13 -0.17
CA PRO A 356 21.49 3.72 -1.18
C PRO A 356 20.69 2.52 -0.69
N VAL A 357 19.36 2.67 -0.64
CA VAL A 357 18.44 1.57 -0.38
C VAL A 357 18.13 0.89 -1.70
N LEU A 358 18.43 -0.40 -1.83
CA LEU A 358 18.14 -1.15 -3.06
C LEU A 358 16.69 -1.64 -3.05
N ILE A 359 15.96 -1.37 -4.14
CA ILE A 359 14.60 -1.83 -4.37
C ILE A 359 14.61 -2.93 -5.44
N ASN A 360 13.90 -4.01 -5.18
CA ASN A 360 13.69 -5.05 -6.17
C ASN A 360 12.51 -4.70 -7.09
N ARG A 361 12.82 -4.33 -8.35
CA ARG A 361 11.89 -4.06 -9.46
C ARG A 361 12.15 -4.97 -10.65
N LYS A 362 12.61 -6.21 -10.41
CA LYS A 362 12.87 -7.17 -11.48
C LYS A 362 11.59 -7.48 -12.26
N VAL A 363 11.73 -7.53 -13.59
CA VAL A 363 10.67 -8.05 -14.47
C VAL A 363 10.52 -9.55 -14.22
N PRO A 364 9.30 -10.07 -13.97
CA PRO A 364 9.07 -11.50 -13.90
C PRO A 364 9.12 -12.08 -15.32
N VAL A 365 10.32 -12.38 -15.83
CA VAL A 365 10.55 -12.78 -17.23
C VAL A 365 9.70 -13.98 -17.63
N GLN A 366 9.48 -14.95 -16.73
CA GLN A 366 8.64 -16.12 -17.02
C GLN A 366 7.17 -15.79 -17.34
N ASP A 367 6.65 -14.64 -16.88
CA ASP A 367 5.28 -14.23 -17.16
C ASP A 367 5.14 -13.68 -18.59
N PHE A 368 6.25 -13.22 -19.18
CA PHE A 368 6.31 -12.68 -20.54
C PHE A 368 6.85 -13.70 -21.55
N LEU A 369 7.77 -14.57 -21.12
CA LEU A 369 8.44 -15.58 -21.94
C LEU A 369 8.16 -16.99 -21.40
N PRO A 370 7.03 -17.63 -21.80
CA PRO A 370 6.71 -18.99 -21.37
C PRO A 370 7.79 -19.99 -21.81
N ALA A 371 8.08 -20.99 -20.97
CA ALA A 371 9.22 -21.89 -21.14
C ALA A 371 9.20 -22.75 -22.41
N ASP A 372 8.02 -22.97 -22.99
CA ASP A 372 7.76 -23.76 -24.20
C ASP A 372 7.79 -22.95 -25.49
N THR A 373 8.04 -21.63 -25.40
CA THR A 373 8.16 -20.74 -26.56
C THR A 373 9.60 -20.62 -27.05
N VAL A 374 9.77 -20.18 -28.29
CA VAL A 374 11.08 -19.90 -28.90
C VAL A 374 11.89 -18.93 -28.01
N GLU A 375 11.28 -17.86 -27.53
CA GLU A 375 11.94 -16.85 -26.70
C GLU A 375 12.17 -17.33 -25.26
N GLY A 376 11.30 -18.18 -24.72
CA GLY A 376 11.51 -18.83 -23.43
C GLY A 376 12.73 -19.76 -23.44
N LEU A 377 12.88 -20.56 -24.50
CA LEU A 377 14.07 -21.40 -24.70
C LEU A 377 15.33 -20.56 -24.96
N LEU A 378 15.22 -19.47 -25.72
CA LEU A 378 16.31 -18.52 -25.91
C LEU A 378 16.75 -17.92 -24.57
N ASN A 379 15.82 -17.41 -23.77
CA ASN A 379 16.09 -16.88 -22.44
C ASN A 379 16.81 -17.93 -21.58
N ARG A 380 16.30 -19.16 -21.55
CA ARG A 380 16.89 -20.24 -20.77
C ARG A 380 18.30 -20.60 -21.24
N SER A 381 18.54 -20.59 -22.55
CA SER A 381 19.86 -20.87 -23.11
C SER A 381 20.89 -19.83 -22.69
N ILE A 382 20.52 -18.54 -22.72
CA ILE A 382 21.39 -17.43 -22.33
C ILE A 382 21.63 -17.44 -20.80
N GLU A 383 20.60 -17.71 -20.00
CA GLU A 383 20.75 -17.86 -18.54
C GLU A 383 21.76 -18.96 -18.18
N LEU A 384 21.69 -20.11 -18.86
CA LEU A 384 22.63 -21.21 -18.63
C LEU A 384 24.06 -20.83 -19.04
N GLN A 385 24.23 -20.07 -20.12
CA GLN A 385 25.54 -19.54 -20.51
C GLN A 385 26.11 -18.58 -19.45
N PHE A 386 25.28 -17.68 -18.91
CA PHE A 386 25.70 -16.80 -17.82
C PHE A 386 26.06 -17.59 -16.54
N GLN A 387 25.29 -18.63 -16.20
CA GLN A 387 25.59 -19.50 -15.06
C GLN A 387 26.90 -20.27 -15.26
N LEU A 388 27.14 -20.81 -16.45
CA LEU A 388 28.40 -21.50 -16.79
C LEU A 388 29.60 -20.56 -16.67
N ALA A 389 29.49 -19.35 -17.22
CA ALA A 389 30.55 -18.34 -17.12
C ALA A 389 30.80 -17.92 -15.67
N ALA A 390 29.76 -17.84 -14.84
CA ALA A 390 29.89 -17.53 -13.41
C ALA A 390 30.55 -18.68 -12.64
N ASP A 391 30.15 -19.93 -12.87
CA ASP A 391 30.73 -21.12 -12.25
C ASP A 391 32.21 -21.31 -12.65
N GLU A 392 32.56 -21.06 -13.91
CA GLU A 392 33.94 -21.12 -14.40
C GLU A 392 34.82 -20.03 -13.77
N ARG A 393 34.30 -18.81 -13.59
CA ARG A 393 34.99 -17.74 -12.84
C ARG A 393 35.11 -18.03 -11.35
N ALA A 394 34.11 -18.66 -10.75
CA ALA A 394 34.18 -19.08 -9.35
C ALA A 394 35.29 -20.12 -9.18
N LYS A 395 35.36 -21.11 -10.09
CA LYS A 395 36.38 -22.16 -10.09
C LYS A 395 37.82 -21.61 -10.21
N SER A 396 38.01 -20.49 -10.91
CA SER A 396 39.34 -19.88 -11.10
C SER A 396 39.85 -19.08 -9.88
N GLN A 397 39.06 -18.95 -8.82
CA GLN A 397 39.49 -18.29 -7.58
C GLN A 397 40.48 -19.16 -6.80
N SER A 398 41.55 -18.54 -6.30
CA SER A 398 42.70 -19.24 -5.68
C SER A 398 42.44 -19.86 -4.31
N ASN A 399 41.32 -19.58 -3.65
CA ASN A 399 41.04 -19.93 -2.25
C ASN A 399 39.95 -20.99 -2.05
N LEU A 400 39.73 -21.88 -3.02
CA LEU A 400 38.70 -22.91 -2.93
C LEU A 400 39.22 -24.23 -2.34
N SER A 401 38.40 -24.89 -1.52
CA SER A 401 38.69 -26.25 -1.04
C SER A 401 38.51 -27.27 -2.18
N ALA A 402 39.18 -28.42 -2.09
CA ALA A 402 39.02 -29.50 -3.08
C ALA A 402 37.56 -29.97 -3.21
N GLY A 403 36.78 -29.93 -2.13
CA GLY A 403 35.36 -30.26 -2.13
C GLY A 403 34.50 -29.24 -2.88
N ASP A 404 34.83 -27.95 -2.79
CA ASP A 404 34.11 -26.89 -3.51
C ASP A 404 34.45 -26.90 -5.00
N ILE A 405 35.69 -27.22 -5.35
CA ILE A 405 36.10 -27.44 -6.75
C ILE A 405 35.30 -28.61 -7.36
N ALA A 406 35.19 -29.75 -6.66
CA ALA A 406 34.41 -30.89 -7.15
C ALA A 406 32.91 -30.57 -7.32
N LYS A 407 32.33 -29.77 -6.40
CA LYS A 407 30.94 -29.30 -6.53
C LYS A 407 30.76 -28.39 -7.75
N LEU A 408 31.68 -27.45 -7.98
CA LEU A 408 31.66 -26.56 -9.14
C LEU A 408 31.83 -27.35 -10.44
N GLU A 409 32.76 -28.30 -10.50
CA GLU A 409 32.92 -29.17 -11.66
C GLU A 409 31.67 -29.98 -11.99
N ALA A 410 31.01 -30.53 -10.95
CA ALA A 410 29.73 -31.21 -11.13
C ALA A 410 28.62 -30.25 -11.59
N SER A 411 28.59 -29.00 -11.11
CA SER A 411 27.66 -27.95 -11.58
C SER A 411 27.88 -27.62 -13.06
N ILE A 412 29.13 -27.34 -13.44
CA ILE A 412 29.53 -27.00 -14.81
C ILE A 412 29.16 -28.15 -15.76
N ALA A 413 29.48 -29.40 -15.42
CA ALA A 413 29.16 -30.56 -16.26
C ALA A 413 27.64 -30.71 -16.48
N ARG A 414 26.83 -30.56 -15.41
CA ARG A 414 25.37 -30.62 -15.50
C ARG A 414 24.80 -29.47 -16.32
N ASN A 415 25.23 -28.24 -16.05
CA ASN A 415 24.72 -27.04 -16.71
C ASN A 415 25.13 -27.02 -18.19
N ARG A 416 26.30 -27.55 -18.55
CA ARG A 416 26.76 -27.67 -19.94
C ARG A 416 25.92 -28.66 -20.73
N ALA A 417 25.68 -29.85 -20.18
CA ALA A 417 24.78 -30.83 -20.81
C ALA A 417 23.35 -30.29 -20.98
N LEU A 418 22.86 -29.54 -19.98
CA LEU A 418 21.56 -28.88 -20.07
C LEU A 418 21.53 -27.77 -21.13
N ALA A 419 22.59 -26.96 -21.24
CA ALA A 419 22.69 -25.90 -22.23
C ALA A 419 22.71 -26.45 -23.67
N GLU A 420 23.43 -27.55 -23.92
CA GLU A 420 23.43 -28.22 -25.23
C GLU A 420 22.04 -28.75 -25.61
N ARG A 421 21.34 -29.36 -24.65
CA ARG A 421 19.97 -29.85 -24.85
C ARG A 421 19.01 -28.70 -25.16
N VAL A 422 18.99 -27.67 -24.31
CA VAL A 422 18.10 -26.50 -24.49
C VAL A 422 18.43 -25.76 -25.80
N GLY A 423 19.71 -25.65 -26.15
CA GLY A 423 20.13 -25.07 -27.43
C GLY A 423 19.61 -25.86 -28.64
N THR A 424 19.64 -27.19 -28.57
CA THR A 424 19.09 -28.07 -29.62
C THR A 424 17.57 -27.92 -29.73
N GLU A 425 16.87 -27.88 -28.59
CA GLU A 425 15.42 -27.66 -28.52
C GLU A 425 15.05 -26.29 -29.11
N TYR A 426 15.79 -25.24 -28.76
CA TYR A 426 15.62 -23.88 -29.31
C TYR A 426 15.76 -23.86 -30.83
N VAL A 427 16.85 -24.40 -31.38
CA VAL A 427 17.10 -24.41 -32.84
C VAL A 427 16.00 -25.18 -33.56
N THR A 428 15.57 -26.32 -33.01
CA THR A 428 14.51 -27.14 -33.59
C THR A 428 13.17 -26.40 -33.63
N LEU A 429 12.79 -25.76 -32.51
CA LEU A 429 11.55 -25.02 -32.40
C LEU A 429 11.55 -23.76 -33.27
N ARG A 430 12.66 -23.02 -33.27
CA ARG A 430 12.85 -21.84 -34.11
C ARG A 430 12.73 -22.19 -35.59
N LYS A 431 13.41 -23.25 -36.04
CA LYS A 431 13.33 -23.73 -37.42
C LYS A 431 11.90 -24.09 -37.81
N ARG A 432 11.17 -24.77 -36.91
CA ARG A 432 9.75 -25.10 -37.15
C ARG A 432 8.89 -23.84 -37.33
N ALA A 433 9.11 -22.80 -36.52
CA ALA A 433 8.39 -21.54 -36.66
C ALA A 433 8.72 -20.83 -37.99
N ASP A 434 10.01 -20.79 -38.35
CA ASP A 434 10.46 -20.20 -39.62
C ASP A 434 9.92 -20.97 -40.84
N ASP A 435 9.88 -22.31 -40.78
CA ASP A 435 9.31 -23.17 -41.84
C ASP A 435 7.80 -22.93 -42.03
N LEU A 436 7.05 -22.72 -40.93
CA LEU A 436 5.62 -22.38 -40.99
C LEU A 436 5.38 -21.00 -41.62
N GLU A 437 6.21 -20.02 -41.29
CA GLU A 437 6.11 -18.68 -41.88
C GLU A 437 6.46 -18.69 -43.38
N ALA A 438 7.46 -19.49 -43.79
CA ALA A 438 7.80 -19.70 -45.19
C ALA A 438 6.67 -20.38 -45.98
N GLN A 439 6.01 -21.38 -45.38
CA GLN A 439 4.82 -22.02 -45.97
C GLN A 439 3.65 -21.03 -46.07
N ALA A 440 3.46 -20.18 -45.05
CA ALA A 440 2.43 -19.15 -45.06
C ALA A 440 2.66 -18.12 -46.17
N ALA A 441 3.91 -17.68 -46.37
CA ALA A 441 4.29 -16.77 -47.44
C ALA A 441 4.01 -17.39 -48.83
N THR A 442 4.31 -18.68 -48.99
CA THR A 442 4.03 -19.44 -50.23
C THR A 442 2.53 -19.56 -50.48
N ALA A 443 1.73 -19.89 -49.46
CA ALA A 443 0.27 -19.98 -49.56
C ALA A 443 -0.37 -18.62 -49.89
N ALA A 444 0.15 -17.53 -49.31
CA ALA A 444 -0.29 -16.18 -49.61
C ALA A 444 0.02 -15.79 -51.06
N ALA A 445 1.22 -16.10 -51.56
CA ALA A 445 1.60 -15.88 -52.96
C ALA A 445 0.74 -16.71 -53.93
N GLY A 446 0.32 -17.92 -53.53
CA GLY A 446 -0.62 -18.77 -54.25
C GLY A 446 -2.10 -18.34 -54.17
N GLY A 447 -2.41 -17.21 -53.54
CA GLY A 447 -3.77 -16.67 -53.43
C GLY A 447 -4.65 -17.33 -52.36
N ASN A 448 -4.11 -18.22 -51.52
CA ASN A 448 -4.87 -18.90 -50.47
C ASN A 448 -4.71 -18.19 -49.11
N ALA A 449 -5.45 -17.09 -48.94
CA ALA A 449 -5.34 -16.21 -47.78
C ALA A 449 -5.70 -16.88 -46.43
N ASP A 450 -6.70 -17.76 -46.41
CA ASP A 450 -7.14 -18.46 -45.20
C ASP A 450 -6.09 -19.46 -44.72
N GLN A 451 -5.49 -20.22 -45.65
CA GLN A 451 -4.41 -21.14 -45.33
C GLN A 451 -3.16 -20.39 -44.84
N ALA A 452 -2.79 -19.28 -45.50
CA ALA A 452 -1.68 -18.45 -45.07
C ALA A 452 -1.89 -17.90 -43.65
N LYS A 453 -3.11 -17.47 -43.32
CA LYS A 453 -3.46 -17.00 -41.97
C LYS A 453 -3.34 -18.13 -40.94
N ALA A 454 -3.90 -19.31 -41.22
CA ALA A 454 -3.83 -20.44 -40.31
C ALA A 454 -2.38 -20.87 -40.01
N LEU A 455 -1.50 -20.85 -41.01
CA LEU A 455 -0.07 -21.15 -40.84
C LEU A 455 0.66 -20.08 -40.02
N ARG A 456 0.35 -18.80 -40.22
CA ARG A 456 0.87 -17.70 -39.37
C ARG A 456 0.40 -17.81 -37.93
N ASP A 457 -0.87 -18.17 -37.71
CA ASP A 457 -1.40 -18.36 -36.36
C ASP A 457 -0.71 -19.54 -35.66
N GLN A 458 -0.39 -20.62 -36.38
CA GLN A 458 0.42 -21.74 -35.87
C GLN A 458 1.86 -21.33 -35.56
N SER A 459 2.50 -20.56 -36.44
CA SER A 459 3.84 -20.00 -36.19
C SER A 459 3.85 -19.12 -34.95
N ARG A 460 2.91 -18.17 -34.86
CA ARG A 460 2.74 -17.26 -33.73
C ARG A 460 2.54 -17.99 -32.40
N ALA A 461 1.82 -19.12 -32.39
CA ALA A 461 1.62 -19.92 -31.19
C ALA A 461 2.91 -20.57 -30.64
N LEU A 462 3.99 -20.63 -31.43
CA LEU A 462 5.31 -21.09 -30.98
C LEU A 462 6.15 -19.95 -30.37
N HIS A 463 5.75 -18.70 -30.57
CA HIS A 463 6.42 -17.51 -30.06
C HIS A 463 5.71 -16.98 -28.80
N ALA A 464 6.47 -16.29 -27.94
CA ALA A 464 5.90 -15.53 -26.84
C ALA A 464 5.06 -14.36 -27.37
N ASP A 465 4.04 -13.96 -26.62
CA ASP A 465 3.24 -12.78 -26.97
C ASP A 465 4.09 -11.50 -26.89
N PRO A 466 3.79 -10.48 -27.72
CA PRO A 466 4.48 -9.19 -27.64
C PRO A 466 4.34 -8.56 -26.26
N ILE A 467 5.44 -7.98 -25.76
CA ILE A 467 5.43 -7.30 -24.47
C ILE A 467 4.74 -5.95 -24.67
N ILE A 468 3.65 -5.72 -23.92
CA ILE A 468 2.89 -4.48 -24.02
C ILE A 468 3.45 -3.49 -22.98
N VAL A 469 3.94 -2.35 -23.46
CA VAL A 469 4.26 -1.18 -22.63
C VAL A 469 3.08 -0.23 -22.69
N GLU A 470 2.48 0.09 -21.55
CA GLU A 470 1.40 1.08 -21.47
C GLU A 470 1.88 2.34 -20.75
N MET A 471 1.47 3.50 -21.28
CA MET A 471 1.94 4.81 -20.83
C MET A 471 0.80 5.82 -20.67
N THR A 472 0.80 6.59 -19.59
CA THR A 472 -0.16 7.69 -19.31
C THR A 472 0.54 9.02 -19.07
N PHE A 473 1.22 9.50 -20.11
CA PHE A 473 1.91 10.79 -20.03
C PHE A 473 0.98 11.96 -20.28
N ASN A 474 1.26 13.05 -19.55
CA ASN A 474 0.60 14.32 -19.75
C ASN A 474 1.49 15.21 -20.59
N VAL A 475 0.88 16.04 -21.43
CA VAL A 475 1.62 17.03 -22.21
C VAL A 475 1.37 18.39 -21.58
N TYR A 476 2.45 19.09 -21.25
CA TYR A 476 2.39 20.49 -20.87
C TYR A 476 2.81 21.35 -22.06
N ARG A 477 1.82 22.05 -22.63
CA ARG A 477 2.00 22.88 -23.82
C ARG A 477 2.33 24.30 -23.42
N THR A 478 3.50 24.78 -23.86
CA THR A 478 3.86 26.20 -23.71
C THR A 478 3.20 27.03 -24.80
N THR A 479 3.13 28.35 -24.59
CA THR A 479 2.62 29.32 -25.57
C THR A 479 3.44 29.37 -26.87
N LYS A 480 4.60 28.71 -26.91
CA LYS A 480 5.52 28.65 -28.06
C LYS A 480 5.33 27.39 -28.92
N GLY A 481 4.33 26.55 -28.61
CA GLY A 481 3.99 25.36 -29.40
C GLY A 481 3.11 25.67 -30.61
N LYS A 482 3.21 24.83 -31.65
CA LYS A 482 2.28 24.88 -32.79
C LYS A 482 0.99 24.14 -32.44
N ILE A 483 -0.14 24.85 -32.53
CA ILE A 483 -1.48 24.29 -32.23
C ILE A 483 -1.83 23.27 -33.31
N GLY A 484 -2.24 22.06 -32.90
CA GLY A 484 -2.64 20.97 -33.80
C GLY A 484 -1.55 19.97 -34.15
N GLU A 485 -0.28 20.24 -33.84
CA GLU A 485 0.78 19.24 -33.97
C GLU A 485 0.79 18.29 -32.75
N PRO A 486 0.90 16.96 -32.98
CA PRO A 486 1.05 16.01 -31.89
C PRO A 486 2.41 16.17 -31.23
N VAL A 487 2.46 15.97 -29.91
CA VAL A 487 3.74 15.91 -29.19
C VAL A 487 4.32 14.52 -29.35
N LEU A 488 5.53 14.44 -29.89
CA LEU A 488 6.22 13.18 -30.18
C LEU A 488 7.11 12.80 -29.00
N ALA A 489 7.04 11.54 -28.61
CA ALA A 489 7.97 10.93 -27.68
C ALA A 489 8.81 9.86 -28.37
N GLU A 490 10.07 9.78 -28.00
CA GLU A 490 10.96 8.67 -28.31
C GLU A 490 11.01 7.74 -27.11
N MET A 491 10.88 6.44 -27.33
CA MET A 491 11.10 5.42 -26.32
C MET A 491 12.23 4.50 -26.79
N GLN A 492 13.31 4.45 -26.02
CA GLN A 492 14.42 3.53 -26.18
C GLN A 492 14.36 2.47 -25.08
N VAL A 493 14.29 1.21 -25.46
CA VAL A 493 14.36 0.07 -24.54
C VAL A 493 15.70 -0.61 -24.74
N THR A 494 16.38 -0.93 -23.65
CA THR A 494 17.70 -1.56 -23.68
C THR A 494 17.77 -2.69 -22.66
N ASN A 495 18.22 -3.85 -23.11
CA ASN A 495 18.60 -4.96 -22.24
C ASN A 495 20.09 -4.79 -21.85
N PRO A 496 20.40 -4.49 -20.58
CA PRO A 496 21.77 -4.20 -20.14
C PRO A 496 22.71 -5.41 -20.20
N HIS A 497 22.18 -6.64 -20.22
CA HIS A 497 22.99 -7.87 -20.21
C HIS A 497 23.36 -8.35 -21.61
N THR A 498 22.44 -8.23 -22.56
CA THR A 498 22.65 -8.68 -23.94
C THR A 498 23.02 -7.54 -24.90
N GLY A 499 22.77 -6.28 -24.51
CA GLY A 499 22.94 -5.11 -25.37
C GLY A 499 21.83 -4.94 -26.40
N ALA A 500 20.78 -5.78 -26.37
CA ALA A 500 19.65 -5.66 -27.29
C ALA A 500 18.91 -4.33 -27.08
N ASP A 501 18.62 -3.63 -28.18
CA ASP A 501 17.99 -2.33 -28.18
C ASP A 501 16.73 -2.28 -29.06
N TYR A 502 15.82 -1.39 -28.69
CA TYR A 502 14.61 -1.10 -29.47
C TYR A 502 14.27 0.38 -29.32
N VAL A 503 14.10 1.09 -30.44
CA VAL A 503 13.73 2.50 -30.46
C VAL A 503 12.44 2.67 -31.23
N ASN A 504 11.50 3.41 -30.67
CA ASN A 504 10.28 3.80 -31.37
C ASN A 504 9.91 5.26 -31.08
N ILE A 505 9.45 5.97 -32.12
CA ILE A 505 8.95 7.34 -32.03
C ILE A 505 7.45 7.32 -32.30
N PHE A 506 6.66 7.91 -31.40
CA PHE A 506 5.21 7.91 -31.51
C PHE A 506 4.59 9.20 -30.98
N PRO A 507 3.41 9.59 -31.51
CA PRO A 507 2.66 10.71 -30.97
C PRO A 507 2.02 10.34 -29.63
N ILE A 508 2.18 11.22 -28.63
CA ILE A 508 1.52 11.12 -27.34
C ILE A 508 0.06 11.47 -27.48
N LYS A 509 -0.78 10.53 -27.05
CA LYS A 509 -2.21 10.70 -26.91
C LYS A 509 -2.51 11.09 -25.48
N GLU A 510 -2.80 12.36 -25.26
CA GLU A 510 -3.17 12.87 -23.95
C GLU A 510 -4.44 12.17 -23.45
N TYR A 511 -4.49 11.84 -22.16
CA TYR A 511 -5.65 11.23 -21.48
C TYR A 511 -6.02 9.78 -21.88
N TYR A 512 -5.35 9.24 -22.90
CA TYR A 512 -5.50 7.85 -23.34
C TYR A 512 -4.27 7.02 -22.96
N TYR A 513 -4.44 5.70 -22.88
CA TYR A 513 -3.30 4.80 -22.76
C TYR A 513 -2.55 4.74 -24.08
N ASN A 514 -1.30 5.18 -24.06
CA ASN A 514 -0.39 4.97 -25.18
C ASN A 514 0.19 3.56 -25.04
N ARG A 515 0.05 2.72 -26.06
CA ARG A 515 0.55 1.35 -26.04
C ARG A 515 1.63 1.15 -27.08
N GLN A 516 2.74 0.58 -26.65
CA GLN A 516 3.84 0.18 -27.51
C GLN A 516 4.04 -1.32 -27.37
N LEU A 517 4.17 -2.01 -28.51
CA LEU A 517 4.43 -3.45 -28.56
C LEU A 517 5.93 -3.66 -28.73
N LEU A 518 6.56 -4.32 -27.78
CA LEU A 518 7.95 -4.74 -27.90
C LEU A 518 8.02 -6.19 -28.35
N LYS A 519 9.05 -6.47 -29.12
CA LYS A 519 9.43 -7.83 -29.50
C LYS A 519 9.88 -8.61 -28.26
N PRO A 520 9.36 -9.82 -27.99
CA PRO A 520 9.65 -10.58 -26.77
C PRO A 520 11.15 -10.91 -26.61
N GLU A 521 11.90 -11.00 -27.70
CA GLU A 521 13.34 -11.26 -27.72
C GLU A 521 14.15 -10.25 -26.88
N ILE A 522 13.65 -9.02 -26.69
CA ILE A 522 14.35 -8.00 -25.89
C ILE A 522 14.50 -8.40 -24.43
N LEU A 523 13.58 -9.20 -23.88
CA LEU A 523 13.65 -9.70 -22.50
C LEU A 523 14.50 -10.97 -22.37
N ALA A 524 14.84 -11.64 -23.46
CA ALA A 524 15.61 -12.88 -23.40
C ALA A 524 17.03 -12.59 -22.85
N GLY A 525 17.43 -13.33 -21.81
CA GLY A 525 18.71 -13.15 -21.15
C GLY A 525 18.80 -11.91 -20.26
N SER A 526 17.69 -11.19 -20.04
CA SER A 526 17.67 -9.96 -19.22
C SER A 526 17.85 -10.21 -17.72
N MET A 527 17.63 -11.43 -17.21
CA MET A 527 17.60 -11.77 -15.78
C MET A 527 16.66 -10.86 -14.93
N GLY A 528 15.66 -10.27 -15.59
CA GLY A 528 14.70 -9.33 -15.00
C GLY A 528 15.13 -7.86 -15.03
N ASP A 529 16.29 -7.54 -15.63
CA ASP A 529 16.80 -6.17 -15.72
C ASP A 529 16.49 -5.57 -17.09
N LEU A 530 15.90 -4.38 -17.11
CA LEU A 530 15.52 -3.68 -18.35
C LEU A 530 15.65 -2.17 -18.11
N LYS A 531 16.09 -1.42 -19.12
CA LYS A 531 16.10 0.04 -19.06
C LYS A 531 15.17 0.58 -20.15
N ILE A 532 14.22 1.42 -19.77
CA ILE A 532 13.32 2.14 -20.70
C ILE A 532 13.56 3.63 -20.53
N GLU A 533 14.09 4.28 -21.56
CA GLU A 533 14.36 5.71 -21.61
C GLU A 533 13.36 6.39 -22.53
N VAL A 534 12.70 7.44 -22.03
CA VAL A 534 11.72 8.23 -22.76
C VAL A 534 12.21 9.66 -22.89
N ARG A 535 12.16 10.20 -24.11
CA ARG A 535 12.54 11.58 -24.44
C ARG A 535 11.39 12.30 -25.15
N CYS A 536 11.27 13.60 -24.91
CA CYS A 536 10.34 14.45 -25.67
C CYS A 536 11.07 15.02 -26.89
N ILE A 537 10.62 14.69 -28.10
CA ILE A 537 11.26 15.16 -29.34
C ILE A 537 10.72 16.53 -29.74
N SER A 538 9.46 16.82 -29.43
CA SER A 538 8.82 18.09 -29.81
C SER A 538 9.42 19.26 -29.04
N ALA A 539 10.09 20.17 -29.76
CA ALA A 539 10.66 21.38 -29.20
C ALA A 539 9.59 22.24 -28.49
N THR A 540 10.01 22.96 -27.44
CA THR A 540 9.19 23.87 -26.63
C THR A 540 7.99 23.24 -25.90
N GLN A 541 7.87 21.91 -25.91
CA GLN A 541 6.83 21.16 -25.19
C GLN A 541 7.46 20.36 -24.05
N TYR A 542 6.65 20.07 -23.03
CA TYR A 542 7.10 19.27 -21.89
C TYR A 542 6.24 18.03 -21.77
N LEU A 543 6.87 16.91 -21.43
CA LEU A 543 6.17 15.65 -21.16
C LEU A 543 6.20 15.40 -19.66
N GLY A 544 5.04 15.27 -19.03
CA GLY A 544 4.86 15.08 -17.60
C GLY A 544 4.54 13.63 -17.25
N MET A 545 5.28 13.05 -16.32
CA MET A 545 5.16 11.66 -15.91
C MET A 545 5.45 11.45 -14.42
N ALA A 546 4.86 10.39 -13.88
CA ALA A 546 5.12 9.81 -12.57
C ALA A 546 5.59 8.37 -12.71
N GLU A 547 6.14 7.79 -11.63
CA GLU A 547 6.67 6.41 -11.63
C GLU A 547 5.65 5.39 -12.15
N SER A 548 4.37 5.56 -11.77
CA SER A 548 3.28 4.66 -12.13
C SER A 548 2.73 4.84 -13.55
N ASP A 549 3.16 5.87 -14.30
CA ASP A 549 2.62 6.16 -15.62
C ASP A 549 3.15 5.23 -16.72
N LEU A 550 4.31 4.58 -16.53
CA LEU A 550 4.86 3.60 -17.46
C LEU A 550 5.03 2.25 -16.76
N TYR A 551 4.49 1.20 -17.37
CA TYR A 551 4.63 -0.17 -16.88
C TYR A 551 4.57 -1.19 -18.01
N LEU A 552 5.14 -2.36 -17.75
CA LEU A 552 4.94 -3.53 -18.60
C LEU A 552 3.67 -4.25 -18.17
N LEU A 553 2.81 -4.60 -19.13
CA LEU A 553 1.58 -5.32 -18.84
C LEU A 553 1.84 -6.82 -18.90
N SER A 554 1.89 -7.49 -17.74
CA SER A 554 2.14 -8.93 -17.64
C SER A 554 0.93 -9.75 -18.06
N SER A 555 -0.27 -9.40 -17.58
CA SER A 555 -1.50 -10.13 -17.92
C SER A 555 -2.74 -9.25 -17.72
N SER A 556 -3.85 -9.71 -18.31
CA SER A 556 -5.17 -9.10 -18.11
C SER A 556 -6.16 -10.14 -17.61
N GLY A 557 -6.68 -9.94 -16.39
CA GLY A 557 -7.64 -10.82 -15.76
C GLY A 557 -9.10 -10.38 -15.94
N ASN A 558 -10.01 -11.18 -15.37
CA ASN A 558 -11.44 -10.90 -15.38
C ASN A 558 -11.78 -9.67 -14.52
N PHE A 559 -12.38 -8.65 -15.14
CA PHE A 559 -12.79 -7.42 -14.46
C PHE A 559 -13.82 -7.64 -13.35
N GLY A 560 -14.82 -8.51 -13.54
CA GLY A 560 -15.87 -8.74 -12.55
C GLY A 560 -15.35 -9.32 -11.24
N VAL A 561 -14.43 -10.29 -11.31
CA VAL A 561 -13.75 -10.84 -10.13
C VAL A 561 -12.91 -9.77 -9.45
N ASN A 562 -12.22 -8.93 -10.23
CA ASN A 562 -11.43 -7.83 -9.71
C ASN A 562 -12.29 -6.75 -9.04
N TYR A 563 -13.47 -6.47 -9.58
CA TYR A 563 -14.44 -5.56 -9.01
C TYR A 563 -14.94 -6.06 -7.64
N MET A 564 -15.22 -7.36 -7.51
CA MET A 564 -15.57 -7.96 -6.21
C MET A 564 -14.41 -7.89 -5.20
N LYS A 565 -13.15 -8.04 -5.65
CA LYS A 565 -11.98 -7.77 -4.80
C LYS A 565 -11.91 -6.30 -4.37
N GLY A 566 -12.34 -5.38 -5.22
CA GLY A 566 -12.51 -3.96 -4.89
C GLY A 566 -13.49 -3.75 -3.73
N LEU A 567 -14.66 -4.38 -3.83
CA LEU A 567 -15.69 -4.32 -2.77
C LEU A 567 -15.24 -5.00 -1.46
N LEU A 568 -14.34 -5.99 -1.53
CA LEU A 568 -13.74 -6.57 -0.32
C LEU A 568 -12.93 -5.53 0.47
N GLY A 569 -12.31 -4.54 -0.19
CA GLY A 569 -11.67 -3.41 0.49
C GLY A 569 -12.67 -2.63 1.35
N ILE A 570 -13.85 -2.36 0.80
CA ILE A 570 -14.96 -1.70 1.51
C ILE A 570 -15.47 -2.58 2.68
N TRP A 571 -15.55 -3.90 2.48
CA TRP A 571 -15.89 -4.85 3.54
C TRP A 571 -14.89 -4.77 4.71
N LEU A 572 -13.59 -4.65 4.41
CA LEU A 572 -12.55 -4.50 5.43
C LEU A 572 -12.64 -3.17 6.18
N GLN A 573 -12.97 -2.07 5.48
CA GLN A 573 -13.26 -0.79 6.15
C GLN A 573 -14.46 -0.92 7.10
N ALA A 574 -15.54 -1.55 6.65
CA ALA A 574 -16.72 -1.82 7.46
C ALA A 574 -16.41 -2.69 8.69
N LEU A 575 -15.49 -3.66 8.58
CA LEU A 575 -15.05 -4.48 9.71
C LEU A 575 -14.38 -3.63 10.80
N VAL A 576 -13.43 -2.78 10.42
CA VAL A 576 -12.73 -1.90 11.37
C VAL A 576 -13.71 -0.92 12.00
N LEU A 577 -14.59 -0.33 11.21
CA LEU A 577 -15.59 0.62 11.67
C LEU A 577 -16.62 -0.04 12.61
N THR A 578 -16.99 -1.29 12.33
CA THR A 578 -17.84 -2.09 13.22
C THR A 578 -17.13 -2.35 14.54
N ALA A 579 -15.84 -2.68 14.54
CA ALA A 579 -15.08 -2.88 15.78
C ALA A 579 -15.05 -1.61 16.64
N ILE A 580 -14.83 -0.44 16.02
CA ILE A 580 -14.84 0.87 16.70
C ILE A 580 -16.24 1.20 17.24
N GLY A 581 -17.29 0.99 16.44
CA GLY A 581 -18.65 1.27 16.85
C GLY A 581 -19.11 0.39 18.01
N VAL A 582 -18.76 -0.90 17.99
CA VAL A 582 -19.04 -1.81 19.10
C VAL A 582 -18.22 -1.41 20.32
N PHE A 583 -16.94 -1.11 20.16
CA PHE A 583 -16.08 -0.60 21.24
C PHE A 583 -16.67 0.64 21.92
N ALA A 584 -16.98 1.68 21.15
CA ALA A 584 -17.57 2.92 21.65
C ALA A 584 -18.91 2.65 22.36
N GLY A 585 -19.73 1.76 21.80
CA GLY A 585 -21.00 1.36 22.38
C GLY A 585 -20.91 0.59 23.71
N THR A 586 -19.73 0.08 24.10
CA THR A 586 -19.59 -0.64 25.39
C THR A 586 -19.64 0.27 26.62
N PHE A 587 -19.33 1.56 26.47
CA PHE A 587 -19.24 2.50 27.61
C PHE A 587 -19.85 3.88 27.38
N LEU A 588 -20.04 4.30 26.13
CA LEU A 588 -20.63 5.58 25.81
C LEU A 588 -22.16 5.47 25.64
N SER A 589 -22.85 6.60 25.78
CA SER A 589 -24.24 6.71 25.35
C SER A 589 -24.33 6.63 23.82
N TRP A 590 -25.47 6.23 23.26
CA TRP A 590 -25.61 6.08 21.81
C TRP A 590 -25.21 7.34 21.01
N PRO A 591 -25.52 8.59 21.44
CA PRO A 591 -25.11 9.77 20.67
C PRO A 591 -23.60 9.97 20.69
N VAL A 592 -22.96 9.77 21.85
CA VAL A 592 -21.51 9.96 22.00
C VAL A 592 -20.75 8.83 21.31
N ALA A 593 -21.26 7.60 21.36
CA ALA A 593 -20.71 6.47 20.62
C ALA A 593 -20.76 6.70 19.10
N LEU A 594 -21.87 7.24 18.60
CA LEU A 594 -22.03 7.62 17.20
C LEU A 594 -21.03 8.70 16.80
N LEU A 595 -20.94 9.81 17.55
CA LEU A 595 -19.98 10.90 17.28
C LEU A 595 -18.54 10.40 17.31
N THR A 596 -18.19 9.51 18.25
CA THR A 596 -16.86 8.91 18.33
C THR A 596 -16.55 8.08 17.09
N THR A 597 -17.49 7.25 16.65
CA THR A 597 -17.33 6.40 15.46
C THR A 597 -17.19 7.24 14.18
N ILE A 598 -17.98 8.31 14.07
CA ILE A 598 -17.87 9.31 12.99
C ILE A 598 -16.49 9.97 13.02
N ALA A 599 -16.01 10.43 14.18
CA ALA A 599 -14.71 11.08 14.31
C ALA A 599 -13.57 10.16 13.86
N PHE A 600 -13.58 8.88 14.24
CA PHE A 600 -12.61 7.90 13.77
C PHE A 600 -12.69 7.67 12.25
N PHE A 601 -13.89 7.59 11.69
CA PHE A 601 -14.07 7.45 10.24
C PHE A 601 -13.48 8.66 9.48
N PHE A 602 -13.83 9.88 9.88
CA PHE A 602 -13.31 11.10 9.24
C PHE A 602 -11.79 11.24 9.41
N ALA A 603 -11.27 10.98 10.62
CA ALA A 603 -9.84 11.03 10.88
C ALA A 603 -9.07 10.01 10.02
N GLY A 604 -9.60 8.80 9.85
CA GLY A 604 -8.95 7.74 9.09
C GLY A 604 -9.15 7.79 7.58
N GLN A 605 -10.27 8.32 7.09
CA GLN A 605 -10.60 8.37 5.66
C GLN A 605 -10.11 9.68 5.01
N LEU A 606 -10.21 10.83 5.70
CA LEU A 606 -9.88 12.14 5.12
C LEU A 606 -8.58 12.71 5.68
N ALA A 607 -8.37 12.64 7.00
CA ALA A 607 -7.25 13.32 7.65
C ALA A 607 -5.97 12.47 7.75
N TYR A 608 -6.01 11.17 7.45
CA TYR A 608 -4.89 10.26 7.73
C TYR A 608 -3.58 10.65 7.03
N GLY A 609 -3.62 11.04 5.75
CA GLY A 609 -2.43 11.49 5.02
C GLY A 609 -1.78 12.70 5.71
N PHE A 610 -2.59 13.71 6.03
CA PHE A 610 -2.15 14.89 6.78
C PHE A 610 -1.59 14.53 8.17
N LEU A 611 -2.25 13.62 8.90
CA LEU A 611 -1.77 13.14 10.20
C LEU A 611 -0.40 12.47 10.09
N VAL A 612 -0.15 11.67 9.06
CA VAL A 612 1.15 11.03 8.83
C VAL A 612 2.21 12.06 8.45
N ASP A 613 1.92 12.99 7.54
CA ASP A 613 2.88 14.02 7.12
C ASP A 613 3.29 14.91 8.29
N PHE A 614 2.32 15.20 9.17
CA PHE A 614 2.55 15.88 10.44
C PHE A 614 3.53 15.12 11.36
N THR A 615 3.43 13.78 11.44
CA THR A 615 4.40 12.98 12.22
C THR A 615 5.81 12.97 11.62
N ARG A 616 5.93 13.11 10.30
CA ARG A 616 7.21 13.08 9.57
C ARG A 616 7.94 14.42 9.60
N GLN A 617 7.38 15.45 10.24
CA GLN A 617 7.88 16.82 10.20
C GLN A 617 8.03 17.36 8.76
N ALA A 618 7.27 16.78 7.81
CA ALA A 618 7.34 17.13 6.39
C ALA A 618 6.38 18.30 6.03
N VAL A 619 5.66 18.83 7.02
CA VAL A 619 4.69 19.92 6.83
C VAL A 619 5.41 21.27 6.89
N LEU A 620 5.32 22.02 5.78
CA LEU A 620 5.75 23.42 5.74
C LEU A 620 4.92 24.25 6.73
N GLY A 621 5.57 24.89 7.70
CA GLY A 621 4.91 25.78 8.69
C GLY A 621 5.04 25.36 10.17
N GLY A 622 5.67 24.22 10.49
CA GLY A 622 5.96 23.80 11.86
C GLY A 622 4.84 23.00 12.54
N GLY A 623 4.84 22.96 13.87
CA GLY A 623 3.84 22.24 14.65
C GLY A 623 2.46 22.94 14.68
N PRO A 624 1.47 22.38 15.37
CA PRO A 624 0.09 22.85 15.33
C PRO A 624 -0.08 24.24 15.95
N PHE A 625 0.66 24.54 17.03
CA PHE A 625 0.63 25.88 17.65
C PHE A 625 1.40 26.89 16.80
N GLU A 626 2.53 26.49 16.20
CA GLU A 626 3.25 27.33 15.23
C GLU A 626 2.36 27.68 14.02
N SER A 627 1.69 26.68 13.45
CA SER A 627 0.78 26.84 12.32
C SER A 627 -0.41 27.73 12.63
N LEU A 628 -0.97 27.65 13.86
CA LEU A 628 -2.06 28.52 14.29
C LEU A 628 -1.62 29.98 14.37
N ILE A 629 -0.40 30.24 14.88
CA ILE A 629 0.15 31.61 14.90
C ILE A 629 0.28 32.11 13.47
N ARG A 630 0.87 31.34 12.56
CA ARG A 630 1.03 31.71 11.14
C ARG A 630 -0.31 31.98 10.46
N LEU A 631 -1.34 31.20 10.76
CA LEU A 631 -2.68 31.40 10.21
C LEU A 631 -3.30 32.72 10.69
N LEU A 632 -3.11 33.08 11.96
CA LEU A 632 -3.62 34.33 12.52
C LEU A 632 -2.81 35.54 12.04
N THR A 633 -1.48 35.42 11.96
CA THR A 633 -0.58 36.50 11.55
C THR A 633 -0.46 36.64 10.03
N HIS A 634 -0.95 35.66 9.26
CA HIS A 634 -0.80 35.57 7.81
C HIS A 634 0.67 35.55 7.34
N ASP A 635 1.57 34.98 8.16
CA ASP A 635 3.00 34.85 7.83
C ASP A 635 3.26 33.73 6.81
N ASN A 636 4.28 33.90 5.97
CA ASN A 636 4.70 32.89 4.99
C ASN A 636 5.16 31.59 5.69
N GLN A 637 4.71 30.44 5.21
CA GLN A 637 5.03 29.11 5.73
C GLN A 637 6.52 28.74 5.59
N MET A 638 7.25 29.34 4.65
CA MET A 638 8.68 29.07 4.44
C MET A 638 9.63 29.95 5.27
N SER A 639 9.14 31.05 5.86
CA SER A 639 9.98 31.95 6.67
C SER A 639 9.88 31.61 8.15
N ASP A 640 10.98 31.75 8.89
CA ASP A 640 10.96 31.63 10.35
C ASP A 640 10.07 32.70 10.99
N LEU A 641 9.29 32.30 12.01
CA LEU A 641 8.56 33.24 12.85
C LEU A 641 9.52 34.16 13.60
N ALA A 642 9.13 35.43 13.73
CA ALA A 642 9.84 36.37 14.58
C ALA A 642 9.95 35.81 16.02
N PRO A 643 11.13 35.90 16.68
CA PRO A 643 11.39 35.31 18.01
C PRO A 643 10.69 36.10 19.12
N THR A 644 9.36 36.07 19.11
CA THR A 644 8.49 36.63 20.14
C THR A 644 8.25 35.60 21.24
N ALA A 645 7.87 36.04 22.44
CA ALA A 645 7.51 35.13 23.53
C ALA A 645 6.41 34.14 23.13
N GLY A 646 5.45 34.57 22.29
CA GLY A 646 4.40 33.71 21.74
C GLY A 646 4.95 32.58 20.84
N ALA A 647 5.89 32.91 19.94
CA ALA A 647 6.54 31.92 19.09
C ALA A 647 7.37 30.90 19.87
N VAL A 648 8.09 31.34 20.91
CA VAL A 648 8.86 30.44 21.79
C VAL A 648 7.93 29.49 22.56
N ILE A 649 6.84 30.01 23.14
CA ILE A 649 5.84 29.20 23.84
C ILE A 649 5.21 28.18 22.89
N ALA A 650 4.80 28.61 21.69
CA ALA A 650 4.23 27.72 20.69
C ALA A 650 5.19 26.60 20.28
N LYS A 651 6.45 26.92 19.96
CA LYS A 651 7.48 25.91 19.63
C LYS A 651 7.73 24.94 20.80
N THR A 652 7.67 25.44 22.05
CA THR A 652 7.82 24.58 23.23
C THR A 652 6.63 23.66 23.41
N LEU A 653 5.40 24.16 23.24
CA LEU A 653 4.18 23.35 23.26
C LEU A 653 4.18 22.31 22.14
N ASP A 654 4.61 22.69 20.94
CA ASP A 654 4.78 21.78 19.81
C ASP A 654 5.78 20.68 20.16
N SER A 655 6.92 20.99 20.79
CA SER A 655 7.90 19.97 21.21
C SER A 655 7.34 18.95 22.22
N LEU A 656 6.32 19.33 23.01
CA LEU A 656 5.64 18.45 23.96
C LEU A 656 4.50 17.67 23.32
N VAL A 657 3.75 18.29 22.40
CA VAL A 657 2.55 17.71 21.79
C VAL A 657 2.90 16.82 20.60
N MET A 658 3.94 17.14 19.83
CA MET A 658 4.35 16.38 18.64
C MET A 658 4.62 14.89 18.94
N PRO A 659 5.37 14.51 20.00
CA PRO A 659 5.59 13.10 20.34
C PRO A 659 4.31 12.35 20.74
N VAL A 660 3.38 13.03 21.40
CA VAL A 660 2.10 12.42 21.81
C VAL A 660 1.19 12.23 20.60
N MET A 661 1.06 13.28 19.78
CA MET A 661 0.27 13.23 18.55
C MET A 661 0.79 12.17 17.59
N SER A 662 2.12 12.06 17.42
CA SER A 662 2.70 11.04 16.53
C SER A 662 2.39 9.61 16.97
N MET A 663 2.28 9.36 18.27
CA MET A 663 1.82 8.07 18.79
C MET A 663 0.31 7.85 18.55
N LEU A 664 -0.51 8.89 18.70
CA LEU A 664 -1.95 8.83 18.50
C LEU A 664 -2.35 8.56 17.04
N VAL A 665 -1.53 8.99 16.06
CA VAL A 665 -1.78 8.70 14.63
C VAL A 665 -1.86 7.19 14.35
N TYR A 666 -1.12 6.36 15.09
CA TYR A 666 -1.17 4.90 14.92
C TYR A 666 -2.47 4.28 15.45
N ILE A 667 -3.21 4.97 16.31
CA ILE A 667 -4.54 4.52 16.79
C ILE A 667 -5.61 4.81 15.73
N VAL A 668 -5.45 5.87 14.94
CA VAL A 668 -6.37 6.22 13.86
C VAL A 668 -6.24 5.20 12.73
N PRO A 669 -7.34 4.51 12.33
CA PRO A 669 -7.26 3.52 11.27
C PRO A 669 -6.99 4.16 9.91
N ASN A 670 -6.08 3.57 9.14
CA ASN A 670 -5.84 3.98 7.76
C ASN A 670 -6.91 3.39 6.82
N PHE A 671 -8.09 4.03 6.75
CA PHE A 671 -9.16 3.58 5.85
C PHE A 671 -8.80 3.77 4.37
N GLN A 672 -7.98 4.77 4.02
CA GLN A 672 -7.51 5.00 2.66
C GLN A 672 -6.69 3.81 2.11
N ALA A 673 -5.88 3.15 2.93
CA ALA A 673 -5.10 1.99 2.51
C ALA A 673 -5.97 0.74 2.24
N LEU A 674 -7.14 0.65 2.87
CA LEU A 674 -8.12 -0.41 2.66
C LEU A 674 -8.99 -0.15 1.41
N ASP A 675 -9.14 1.11 1.01
CA ASP A 675 -9.85 1.51 -0.20
C ASP A 675 -9.00 1.23 -1.45
N VAL A 676 -9.43 0.24 -2.23
CA VAL A 676 -8.81 -0.16 -3.50
C VAL A 676 -9.73 0.13 -4.70
N SER A 677 -10.77 0.95 -4.50
CA SER A 677 -11.75 1.31 -5.54
C SER A 677 -11.11 1.97 -6.76
N ASN A 678 -10.21 2.93 -6.56
CA ASN A 678 -9.50 3.62 -7.65
C ASN A 678 -8.66 2.65 -8.49
N THR A 679 -8.01 1.66 -7.87
CA THR A 679 -7.26 0.63 -8.59
C THR A 679 -8.15 -0.15 -9.55
N VAL A 680 -9.36 -0.50 -9.13
CA VAL A 680 -10.33 -1.18 -10.01
C VAL A 680 -10.88 -0.23 -11.08
N ALA A 681 -11.18 1.02 -10.72
CA ALA A 681 -11.67 2.03 -11.66
C ALA A 681 -10.65 2.33 -12.77
N ASP A 682 -9.37 2.29 -12.44
CA ASP A 682 -8.29 2.42 -13.42
C ASP A 682 -8.05 1.13 -14.23
N GLY A 683 -8.77 0.05 -13.96
CA GLY A 683 -8.66 -1.23 -14.68
C GLY A 683 -7.43 -2.03 -14.28
N PHE A 684 -6.88 -1.83 -13.07
CA PHE A 684 -5.74 -2.58 -12.54
C PHE A 684 -6.19 -3.72 -11.64
N ALA A 685 -5.48 -4.85 -11.71
CA ALA A 685 -5.71 -6.02 -10.90
C ALA A 685 -5.31 -5.80 -9.45
N ILE A 686 -6.18 -6.19 -8.53
CA ILE A 686 -5.87 -6.29 -7.12
C ILE A 686 -5.22 -7.66 -6.86
N GLY A 687 -3.93 -7.63 -6.53
CA GLY A 687 -3.15 -8.80 -6.16
C GLY A 687 -3.63 -9.43 -4.84
N TRP A 688 -3.52 -10.75 -4.72
CA TRP A 688 -3.87 -11.47 -3.49
C TRP A 688 -2.99 -11.07 -2.30
N SER A 689 -1.72 -10.75 -2.55
CA SER A 689 -0.80 -10.21 -1.54
C SER A 689 -1.32 -8.89 -0.95
N LYS A 690 -1.88 -8.01 -1.79
CA LYS A 690 -2.47 -6.74 -1.35
C LYS A 690 -3.74 -6.97 -0.53
N ILE A 691 -4.60 -7.91 -0.93
CA ILE A 691 -5.78 -8.28 -0.13
C ILE A 691 -5.37 -8.84 1.22
N LEU A 692 -4.37 -9.73 1.27
CA LEU A 692 -3.87 -10.30 2.51
C LEU A 692 -3.29 -9.22 3.42
N SER A 693 -2.44 -8.33 2.89
CA SER A 693 -1.89 -7.19 3.63
C SER A 693 -3.00 -6.29 4.18
N ASN A 694 -4.00 -5.94 3.37
CA ASN A 694 -5.14 -5.14 3.81
C ASN A 694 -6.00 -5.87 4.85
N THR A 695 -6.14 -7.19 4.74
CA THR A 695 -6.86 -8.02 5.72
C THR A 695 -6.13 -8.04 7.06
N LEU A 696 -4.81 -8.23 7.04
CA LEU A 696 -3.97 -8.17 8.24
C LEU A 696 -4.02 -6.78 8.88
N LEU A 697 -3.99 -5.72 8.07
CA LEU A 697 -4.14 -4.34 8.55
C LEU A 697 -5.49 -4.11 9.22
N ALA A 698 -6.58 -4.57 8.59
CA ALA A 698 -7.92 -4.45 9.16
C ALA A 698 -8.06 -5.24 10.48
N LEU A 699 -7.50 -6.45 10.57
CA LEU A 699 -7.47 -7.23 11.80
C LEU A 699 -6.61 -6.57 12.88
N ALA A 700 -5.47 -5.97 12.49
CA ALA A 700 -4.58 -5.24 13.40
C ALA A 700 -5.28 -4.04 14.05
N TYR A 701 -6.25 -3.41 13.37
CA TYR A 701 -7.11 -2.38 13.97
C TYR A 701 -8.31 -2.97 14.73
N ALA A 702 -9.03 -3.93 14.13
CA ALA A 702 -10.28 -4.45 14.70
C ALA A 702 -10.08 -5.23 16.00
N LEU A 703 -9.00 -6.01 16.12
CA LEU A 703 -8.75 -6.84 17.30
C LEU A 703 -8.50 -6.00 18.56
N PRO A 704 -7.56 -5.02 18.59
CA PRO A 704 -7.37 -4.16 19.74
C PRO A 704 -8.64 -3.47 20.21
N PHE A 705 -9.44 -2.86 19.32
CA PHE A 705 -10.71 -2.25 19.71
C PHE A 705 -11.68 -3.26 20.33
N SER A 706 -11.77 -4.47 19.77
CA SER A 706 -12.62 -5.53 20.33
C SER A 706 -12.15 -6.00 21.71
N ILE A 707 -10.83 -6.11 21.92
CA ILE A 707 -10.21 -6.53 23.18
C ILE A 707 -10.45 -5.47 24.26
N VAL A 708 -10.20 -4.20 23.94
CA VAL A 708 -10.44 -3.10 24.88
C VAL A 708 -11.93 -3.01 25.22
N GLY A 709 -12.82 -3.14 24.23
CA GLY A 709 -14.26 -3.19 24.45
C GLY A 709 -14.67 -4.34 25.38
N TYR A 710 -14.05 -5.51 25.25
CA TYR A 710 -14.26 -6.65 26.16
C TYR A 710 -13.88 -6.31 27.60
N PHE A 711 -12.69 -5.75 27.83
CA PHE A 711 -12.23 -5.43 29.18
C PHE A 711 -13.10 -4.36 29.85
N ILE A 712 -13.53 -3.36 29.09
CA ILE A 712 -14.44 -2.33 29.59
C ILE A 712 -15.79 -2.96 29.99
N LEU A 713 -16.38 -3.77 29.12
CA LEU A 713 -17.67 -4.41 29.40
C LEU A 713 -17.61 -5.45 30.53
N LYS A 714 -16.44 -6.08 30.73
CA LYS A 714 -16.19 -7.00 31.85
C LYS A 714 -16.20 -6.28 33.19
N ASN A 715 -15.55 -5.12 33.26
CA ASN A 715 -15.39 -4.35 34.50
C ASN A 715 -16.59 -3.44 34.78
N ARG A 716 -17.48 -3.25 33.78
CA ARG A 716 -18.72 -2.51 33.96
C ARG A 716 -19.72 -3.37 34.74
N GLU A 717 -20.20 -2.84 35.86
CA GLU A 717 -21.33 -3.40 36.61
C GLU A 717 -22.60 -3.23 35.77
N VAL A 718 -22.88 -4.19 34.88
CA VAL A 718 -24.14 -4.25 34.11
C VAL A 718 -25.27 -4.89 34.93
N ALA A 719 -25.12 -4.97 36.26
CA ALA A 719 -26.15 -5.45 37.17
C ALA A 719 -25.81 -4.97 38.60
N ALA A 720 -26.45 -3.89 39.01
CA ALA A 720 -26.95 -3.72 40.38
C ALA A 720 -28.44 -3.44 40.26
#